data_AF-A0A7C3CCW3-F1
#
_entry.id   AF-A0A7C3CCW3-F1
#
_cell.length_a   1.000
_cell.length_b   1.000
_cell.length_c   1.000
_cell.angle_alpha   90.00
_cell.angle_beta   90.00
_cell.angle_gamma   90.00
#
_symmetry.space_group_name_H-M   'P 1'
#
loop_
_entity.id
_entity.type
_entity.pdbx_description
1 polymer ?
#
loop_
_entity_poly.entity_id
_entity_poly.type
_entity_poly.pdbx_seq_one_letter_code
_entity_poly.pdbx_strand_id
1 'polypeptide(L)'
;MSLFTLPTTQDLVIHTDLFTAVPAPVPTPFAGNLGQVQPETLLTPAHLPLTSCYPYLAKPFCIASQDGYAAVAEHLPFIRRTWALRDAAQLAEAAQHTPTLRYIKDGAIVDIEIENMSTQTFLSRYCLKLNTKRGLFVLSKRLSRIMRPFRYFGFFDTSTVNIVCDPSHDQDSAWDGMSLVSPQFVKRLVYSGQWQGQYPDNQVLQQKQRALLKATRLELTLMTADGQIKGHALVVDGLPAGIDVVTNWQNIKTELSQHDGQTFVGLDIVHGKAAAEIDKQSLINLYPFLDPKWLIDKLHQETDTLLEELATQQPEVAETANTGKTSPLQHFLNKGGDPRHFMGLRRMQYRSRLDRLTYYTYPDLRLPGFQRAYICTDSNVGLEIPRGCYLLNPDWDSVIVNAQDWREFIANVLGGADMDDGVLIHQFIDIKDNTEKAVIWRQPNQWGEVVILRPLEVTAEVATAEADVATSKNTAPLPHNDSRLLPPRIDRQPRPTEALQPETQTADLPARYSIQAMNTAAQAAAANDGVLGQFCNLLMLAVAVYGVAPVTAPVRLETIIDATVKTGADISWVKEWITQAAVKMVQHRPIPRYLHAKLWGLLRDVKKRPFIKTASGHWLDTLHTHVGLHIVDYRAAMDAQLAQVTPPVALLRLAVTTTDTDVDNIGGRLHALYEAAYQAVYGRSCDELAAAKLTKQRRDQLTHQYASQAAQQALHAELCKAPESMQEKLLFILAYAYLQGQSDRAIWNRTLTATAVTALAERGWLAVADDQQVLTVTVQHVWYNLKYARVPVARRPKMSAAERDEPLLAQVAHVGSKISAVEIRNGRAVHSQRTGLLMGMLAKTACIPNGKYTVQLAYPSGDGGLRMWLVNVEN
;
A
#
# COMPACT_ATOMS: atom_id res chain seq x y z
N MET A 1 38.31 -4.21 -36.46
CA MET A 1 39.37 -3.23 -36.81
C MET A 1 38.71 -1.88 -37.07
N SER A 2 39.37 -0.79 -36.65
CA SER A 2 38.96 0.64 -36.56
C SER A 2 37.77 0.95 -35.63
N LEU A 3 38.00 1.34 -34.36
CA LEU A 3 38.43 2.66 -33.82
C LEU A 3 37.24 3.59 -33.52
N PHE A 4 36.70 3.47 -32.31
CA PHE A 4 36.12 4.59 -31.56
C PHE A 4 36.77 4.63 -30.18
N THR A 5 37.65 5.61 -30.00
CA THR A 5 38.29 5.99 -28.73
C THR A 5 37.32 6.85 -27.93
N LEU A 6 36.94 6.39 -26.74
CA LEU A 6 36.28 7.22 -25.72
C LEU A 6 37.35 8.01 -24.92
N PRO A 7 37.05 9.25 -24.49
CA PRO A 7 38.01 10.03 -23.71
C PRO A 7 38.13 9.47 -22.29
N THR A 8 39.39 9.32 -21.88
CA THR A 8 39.83 8.95 -20.55
C THR A 8 39.36 9.94 -19.50
N THR A 9 38.79 9.38 -18.43
CA THR A 9 38.50 9.99 -17.14
C THR A 9 39.66 10.84 -16.61
N GLN A 10 39.39 12.11 -16.33
CA GLN A 10 40.17 12.91 -15.38
C GLN A 10 39.50 12.87 -14.01
N ASP A 11 40.35 12.75 -13.01
CA ASP A 11 40.08 12.39 -11.63
C ASP A 11 39.06 13.30 -10.94
N LEU A 12 37.93 12.70 -10.53
CA LEU A 12 37.12 13.21 -9.43
C LEU A 12 37.38 12.31 -8.22
N VAL A 13 38.37 12.68 -7.40
CA VAL A 13 38.59 12.07 -6.09
C VAL A 13 37.45 12.51 -5.18
N ILE A 14 36.41 11.68 -5.08
CA ILE A 14 35.36 11.83 -4.09
C ILE A 14 35.92 11.31 -2.76
N HIS A 15 36.17 12.20 -1.81
CA HIS A 15 36.52 11.86 -0.44
C HIS A 15 35.41 11.00 0.19
N THR A 16 35.74 9.75 0.53
CA THR A 16 34.85 8.72 1.08
C THR A 16 34.53 8.85 2.58
N ASP A 17 34.87 9.96 3.23
CA ASP A 17 34.86 10.06 4.70
C ASP A 17 33.56 10.63 5.32
N LEU A 18 32.44 10.69 4.58
CA LEU A 18 31.16 11.23 5.08
C LEU A 18 30.06 10.19 5.37
N PHE A 19 30.35 8.89 5.32
CA PHE A 19 29.36 7.83 5.56
C PHE A 19 29.67 6.93 6.76
N THR A 20 29.82 7.52 7.94
CA THR A 20 29.83 6.80 9.22
C THR A 20 28.54 7.08 10.01
N ALA A 21 27.53 6.25 9.75
CA ALA A 21 26.38 5.88 10.59
C ALA A 21 25.11 5.73 9.73
N VAL A 22 25.02 4.62 8.98
CA VAL A 22 23.72 4.13 8.53
C VAL A 22 23.02 3.54 9.76
N PRO A 23 21.89 4.09 10.23
CA PRO A 23 21.16 3.49 11.35
C PRO A 23 20.71 2.08 10.97
N ALA A 24 20.82 1.15 11.92
CA ALA A 24 20.36 -0.22 11.75
C ALA A 24 18.92 -0.26 11.22
N PRO A 25 18.58 -1.21 10.33
CA PRO A 25 17.29 -1.26 9.67
C PRO A 25 16.15 -1.35 10.69
N VAL A 26 15.27 -0.34 10.68
CA VAL A 26 14.00 -0.37 11.41
C VAL A 26 13.03 -1.26 10.60
N PRO A 27 12.42 -2.29 11.22
CA PRO A 27 11.52 -3.19 10.52
C PRO A 27 10.26 -2.49 10.02
N THR A 28 9.85 -2.82 8.79
CA THR A 28 8.64 -2.36 8.10
C THR A 28 7.34 -2.82 8.79
N PRO A 29 6.28 -1.98 8.86
CA PRO A 29 5.05 -2.29 9.60
C PRO A 29 4.01 -3.18 8.87
N PHE A 30 4.23 -3.59 7.62
CA PHE A 30 3.22 -4.34 6.83
C PHE A 30 3.65 -5.72 6.33
N ALA A 31 4.91 -6.11 6.50
CA ALA A 31 5.27 -7.51 6.62
C ALA A 31 5.27 -7.79 8.12
N GLY A 32 4.25 -8.50 8.62
CA GLY A 32 4.09 -8.79 10.04
C GLY A 32 5.42 -9.22 10.65
N ASN A 33 6.00 -8.35 11.45
CA ASN A 33 7.15 -8.65 12.25
C ASN A 33 6.65 -9.57 13.37
N LEU A 34 6.43 -10.87 13.08
CA LEU A 34 6.05 -11.88 14.08
C LEU A 34 7.20 -12.14 15.08
N GLY A 35 8.14 -11.20 15.22
CA GLY A 35 9.23 -11.26 16.20
C GLY A 35 8.79 -10.87 17.61
N GLN A 36 7.56 -10.39 17.81
CA GLN A 36 6.97 -10.13 19.14
C GLN A 36 5.45 -9.83 19.04
N VAL A 37 4.72 -10.53 18.18
CA VAL A 37 3.26 -10.51 18.27
C VAL A 37 2.93 -11.27 19.55
N GLN A 38 2.33 -10.61 20.53
CA GLN A 38 1.72 -11.38 21.63
C GLN A 38 0.76 -12.39 20.98
N PRO A 39 0.88 -13.69 21.29
CA PRO A 39 0.15 -14.76 20.59
C PRO A 39 -1.38 -14.57 20.59
N GLU A 40 -1.85 -13.66 21.41
CA GLU A 40 -3.25 -13.25 21.57
C GLU A 40 -3.54 -11.99 20.75
N THR A 41 -4.06 -12.15 19.55
CA THR A 41 -4.95 -11.11 19.00
C THR A 41 -6.36 -11.49 19.42
N LEU A 42 -6.78 -11.05 20.60
CA LEU A 42 -8.16 -11.22 21.08
C LEU A 42 -9.11 -10.43 20.17
N LEU A 43 -9.51 -11.05 19.05
CA LEU A 43 -10.59 -10.57 18.22
C LEU A 43 -11.91 -10.99 18.87
N THR A 44 -12.43 -10.13 19.76
CA THR A 44 -13.82 -10.26 20.21
C THR A 44 -14.74 -9.57 19.20
N PRO A 45 -16.05 -9.92 19.15
CA PRO A 45 -17.01 -9.28 18.25
C PRO A 45 -16.99 -7.73 18.31
N ALA A 46 -16.73 -7.15 19.48
CA ALA A 46 -16.61 -5.71 19.68
C ALA A 46 -15.41 -5.04 18.96
N HIS A 47 -14.40 -5.81 18.57
CA HIS A 47 -13.20 -5.32 17.89
C HIS A 47 -13.19 -5.58 16.37
N LEU A 48 -14.23 -6.22 15.84
CA LEU A 48 -14.34 -6.47 14.41
C LEU A 48 -14.65 -5.16 13.66
N PRO A 49 -14.03 -4.92 12.49
CA PRO A 49 -14.40 -3.76 11.67
C PRO A 49 -15.88 -3.86 11.29
N LEU A 50 -16.66 -2.79 11.47
CA LEU A 50 -18.07 -2.69 11.03
C LEU A 50 -18.31 -3.11 9.57
N THR A 51 -17.24 -3.10 8.76
CA THR A 51 -17.27 -3.36 7.32
C THR A 51 -17.03 -4.81 6.91
N SER A 52 -16.83 -5.73 7.86
CA SER A 52 -16.55 -7.13 7.55
C SER A 52 -16.90 -8.05 8.72
N CYS A 53 -17.53 -9.18 8.43
CA CYS A 53 -18.03 -10.09 9.44
C CYS A 53 -17.48 -11.51 9.20
N TYR A 54 -17.32 -12.31 10.25
CA TYR A 54 -16.98 -13.73 10.15
C TYR A 54 -18.28 -14.53 10.03
N PRO A 55 -18.73 -14.94 8.82
CA PRO A 55 -20.10 -15.41 8.63
C PRO A 55 -20.43 -16.62 9.49
N TYR A 56 -19.51 -17.58 9.58
CA TYR A 56 -19.68 -18.79 10.39
C TYR A 56 -19.45 -18.60 11.89
N LEU A 57 -19.05 -17.41 12.34
CA LEU A 57 -18.99 -17.06 13.78
C LEU A 57 -20.14 -16.11 14.17
N ALA A 58 -20.83 -15.55 13.17
CA ALA A 58 -21.92 -14.60 13.30
C ALA A 58 -23.29 -15.15 12.88
N LYS A 59 -23.33 -16.33 12.24
CA LYS A 59 -24.55 -16.89 11.65
C LYS A 59 -25.66 -16.95 12.70
N PRO A 60 -26.75 -16.16 12.58
CA PRO A 60 -27.92 -16.36 13.42
C PRO A 60 -28.46 -17.76 13.15
N PHE A 61 -28.63 -18.55 14.22
CA PHE A 61 -29.59 -19.61 14.15
C PHE A 61 -30.95 -18.97 14.36
N CYS A 62 -31.78 -18.98 13.31
CA CYS A 62 -33.21 -18.97 13.52
C CYS A 62 -33.54 -20.27 14.26
N ILE A 63 -33.40 -20.27 15.58
CA ILE A 63 -34.28 -21.13 16.38
C ILE A 63 -35.65 -20.58 16.03
N ALA A 64 -36.48 -21.36 15.34
CA ALA A 64 -37.87 -21.00 15.15
C ALA A 64 -38.45 -20.77 16.55
N SER A 65 -38.54 -19.49 16.95
CA SER A 65 -39.32 -19.15 18.13
C SER A 65 -40.75 -19.48 17.76
N GLN A 66 -41.47 -20.15 18.66
CA GLN A 66 -42.88 -20.50 18.42
C GLN A 66 -43.75 -19.26 18.14
N ASP A 67 -43.21 -18.05 18.39
CA ASP A 67 -43.90 -16.77 18.30
C ASP A 67 -43.57 -15.95 17.03
N GLY A 68 -42.82 -16.49 16.06
CA GLY A 68 -42.64 -15.87 14.74
C GLY A 68 -41.71 -14.63 14.68
N TYR A 69 -41.07 -14.26 15.79
CA TYR A 69 -40.04 -13.22 15.81
C TYR A 69 -38.65 -13.83 15.62
N ALA A 70 -37.95 -13.42 14.54
CA ALA A 70 -36.56 -13.76 14.31
C ALA A 70 -35.70 -13.14 15.43
N ALA A 71 -35.13 -13.97 16.29
CA ALA A 71 -34.19 -13.53 17.31
C ALA A 71 -32.99 -12.84 16.64
N VAL A 72 -32.56 -11.71 17.21
CA VAL A 72 -31.36 -10.99 16.78
C VAL A 72 -30.17 -11.97 16.83
N ALA A 73 -29.36 -11.99 15.77
CA ALA A 73 -28.17 -12.83 15.68
C ALA A 73 -27.23 -12.58 16.86
N GLU A 74 -27.19 -13.48 17.84
CA GLU A 74 -26.15 -13.44 18.87
C GLU A 74 -24.85 -13.99 18.27
N HIS A 75 -23.89 -13.10 18.07
CA HIS A 75 -22.52 -13.48 17.77
C HIS A 75 -21.99 -14.36 18.89
N LEU A 76 -21.48 -15.55 18.56
CA LEU A 76 -20.78 -16.33 19.58
C LEU A 76 -19.52 -15.58 19.99
N PRO A 77 -19.28 -15.34 21.28
CA PRO A 77 -17.99 -14.86 21.73
C PRO A 77 -16.95 -15.94 21.36
N PHE A 78 -15.92 -15.52 20.62
CA PHE A 78 -14.83 -16.40 20.22
C PHE A 78 -13.49 -15.72 20.47
N ILE A 79 -12.46 -16.53 20.66
CA ILE A 79 -11.05 -16.10 20.69
C ILE A 79 -10.37 -16.71 19.47
N ARG A 80 -9.65 -15.89 18.72
CA ARG A 80 -8.79 -16.34 17.62
C ARG A 80 -7.34 -16.22 18.03
N ARG A 81 -6.65 -17.34 18.24
CA ARG A 81 -5.20 -17.36 18.50
C ARG A 81 -4.42 -17.69 17.24
N THR A 82 -3.19 -17.19 17.16
CA THR A 82 -2.30 -17.48 16.03
C THR A 82 -0.90 -17.80 16.56
N TRP A 83 -0.41 -18.99 16.23
CA TRP A 83 0.88 -19.53 16.68
C TRP A 83 1.83 -19.61 15.50
N ALA A 84 3.00 -18.96 15.57
CA ALA A 84 3.97 -19.00 14.49
C ALA A 84 4.65 -20.37 14.43
N LEU A 85 4.66 -21.02 13.25
CA LEU A 85 5.28 -22.34 13.09
C LEU A 85 6.80 -22.34 13.31
N ARG A 86 7.44 -21.20 13.06
CA ARG A 86 8.89 -21.01 13.21
C ARG A 86 9.38 -20.89 14.66
N ASP A 87 8.48 -20.73 15.61
CA ASP A 87 8.81 -20.63 17.02
C ASP A 87 8.49 -21.96 17.72
N ALA A 88 9.53 -22.70 18.09
CA ALA A 88 9.40 -24.00 18.73
C ALA A 88 8.63 -23.93 20.07
N ALA A 89 8.72 -22.82 20.80
CA ALA A 89 7.96 -22.63 22.04
C ALA A 89 6.47 -22.45 21.75
N GLN A 90 6.12 -21.60 20.77
CA GLN A 90 4.72 -21.42 20.36
C GLN A 90 4.13 -22.70 19.75
N LEU A 91 4.92 -23.46 18.98
CA LEU A 91 4.49 -24.75 18.43
C LEU A 91 4.20 -25.76 19.55
N ALA A 92 5.06 -25.82 20.58
CA ALA A 92 4.86 -26.68 21.74
C ALA A 92 3.65 -26.26 22.57
N GLU A 93 3.45 -24.95 22.77
CA GLU A 93 2.28 -24.40 23.48
C GLU A 93 0.98 -24.71 22.72
N ALA A 94 0.96 -24.48 21.40
CA ALA A 94 -0.18 -24.84 20.57
C ALA A 94 -0.51 -26.33 20.68
N ALA A 95 0.50 -27.21 20.72
CA ALA A 95 0.27 -28.65 20.84
C ALA A 95 -0.40 -29.08 22.16
N GLN A 96 -0.21 -28.30 23.24
CA GLN A 96 -0.87 -28.52 24.54
C GLN A 96 -2.26 -27.88 24.62
N HIS A 97 -2.53 -26.89 23.76
CA HIS A 97 -3.81 -26.21 23.70
C HIS A 97 -4.85 -26.99 22.88
N THR A 98 -6.09 -27.08 23.38
CA THR A 98 -7.21 -27.78 22.71
C THR A 98 -8.32 -26.80 22.34
N PRO A 99 -8.29 -26.20 21.14
CA PRO A 99 -9.28 -25.23 20.69
C PRO A 99 -10.54 -25.92 20.14
N THR A 100 -11.59 -25.14 19.87
CA THR A 100 -12.80 -25.62 19.18
C THR A 100 -12.47 -26.04 17.74
N LEU A 101 -11.67 -25.27 17.02
CA LEU A 101 -11.23 -25.56 15.65
C LEU A 101 -9.78 -25.10 15.45
N ARG A 102 -8.99 -25.86 14.68
CA ARG A 102 -7.59 -25.58 14.36
C ARG A 102 -7.35 -25.78 12.87
N TYR A 103 -6.64 -24.84 12.24
CA TYR A 103 -6.18 -24.99 10.85
C TYR A 103 -4.84 -24.29 10.65
N ILE A 104 -4.11 -24.65 9.59
CA ILE A 104 -2.82 -24.03 9.25
C ILE A 104 -3.03 -22.98 8.15
N LYS A 105 -2.46 -21.79 8.33
CA LYS A 105 -2.53 -20.71 7.34
C LYS A 105 -1.32 -19.78 7.45
N ASP A 106 -0.75 -19.40 6.31
CA ASP A 106 0.26 -18.34 6.21
C ASP A 106 1.47 -18.52 7.16
N GLY A 107 1.97 -19.76 7.32
CA GLY A 107 3.10 -20.06 8.22
C GLY A 107 2.74 -20.07 9.71
N ALA A 108 1.46 -20.18 10.04
CA ALA A 108 0.96 -20.20 11.41
C ALA A 108 -0.14 -21.25 11.63
N ILE A 109 -0.28 -21.70 12.87
CA ILE A 109 -1.48 -22.39 13.35
C ILE A 109 -2.49 -21.32 13.74
N VAL A 110 -3.74 -21.47 13.30
CA VAL A 110 -4.85 -20.62 13.69
C VAL A 110 -5.84 -21.44 14.48
N ASP A 111 -6.09 -20.99 15.70
CA ASP A 111 -7.06 -21.60 16.61
C ASP A 111 -8.27 -20.69 16.77
N ILE A 112 -9.44 -21.32 16.75
CA ILE A 112 -10.71 -20.71 17.10
C ILE A 112 -11.18 -21.40 18.38
N GLU A 113 -11.34 -20.62 19.44
CA GLU A 113 -11.89 -21.04 20.72
C GLU A 113 -13.26 -20.42 20.90
N ILE A 114 -14.25 -21.27 21.17
CA ILE A 114 -15.58 -20.87 21.59
C ILE A 114 -15.85 -21.58 22.91
N GLU A 115 -16.21 -20.80 23.92
CA GLU A 115 -16.36 -21.31 25.28
C GLU A 115 -17.34 -22.50 25.31
N ASN A 116 -16.94 -23.58 25.98
CA ASN A 116 -17.72 -24.81 26.14
C ASN A 116 -18.14 -25.49 24.82
N MET A 117 -17.46 -25.22 23.70
CA MET A 117 -17.76 -25.80 22.40
C MET A 117 -16.65 -26.72 21.90
N SER A 118 -16.97 -28.01 21.78
CA SER A 118 -16.08 -29.00 21.14
C SER A 118 -16.08 -28.82 19.61
N THR A 119 -15.05 -29.36 18.93
CA THR A 119 -15.03 -29.43 17.45
C THR A 119 -16.29 -30.08 16.90
N GLN A 120 -16.73 -31.21 17.46
CA GLN A 120 -17.91 -31.92 16.95
C GLN A 120 -19.17 -31.09 17.14
N THR A 121 -19.31 -30.42 18.29
CA THR A 121 -20.42 -29.49 18.55
C THR A 121 -20.41 -28.34 17.54
N PHE A 122 -19.25 -27.76 17.25
CA PHE A 122 -19.11 -26.70 16.25
C PHE A 122 -19.52 -27.17 14.86
N LEU A 123 -18.95 -28.29 14.39
CA LEU A 123 -19.25 -28.83 13.06
C LEU A 123 -20.72 -29.22 12.93
N SER A 124 -21.30 -29.87 13.94
CA SER A 124 -22.73 -30.20 13.96
C SER A 124 -23.60 -28.95 13.97
N ARG A 125 -23.25 -27.94 14.77
CA ARG A 125 -23.97 -26.67 14.84
C ARG A 125 -24.03 -26.01 13.47
N TYR A 126 -22.91 -25.86 12.79
CA TYR A 126 -22.85 -25.22 11.47
C TYR A 126 -23.11 -26.18 10.29
N CYS A 127 -23.52 -27.41 10.58
CA CYS A 127 -23.74 -28.50 9.62
C CYS A 127 -22.59 -28.65 8.61
N LEU A 128 -21.36 -28.48 9.07
CA LEU A 128 -20.14 -28.59 8.29
C LEU A 128 -19.64 -30.03 8.30
N LYS A 129 -19.30 -30.54 7.12
CA LYS A 129 -18.65 -31.85 6.96
C LYS A 129 -17.26 -31.67 6.41
N LEU A 130 -16.29 -32.22 7.12
CA LEU A 130 -14.87 -32.20 6.75
C LEU A 130 -14.49 -33.51 6.05
N ASN A 131 -13.63 -33.41 5.04
CA ASN A 131 -13.10 -34.54 4.31
C ASN A 131 -11.57 -34.39 4.16
N THR A 132 -10.83 -35.38 4.66
CA THR A 132 -9.36 -35.37 4.73
C THR A 132 -8.70 -36.19 3.62
N LYS A 133 -9.45 -36.67 2.61
CA LYS A 133 -8.91 -37.50 1.51
C LYS A 133 -7.72 -36.86 0.76
N ARG A 134 -7.66 -35.53 0.70
CA ARG A 134 -6.54 -34.78 0.09
C ARG A 134 -5.55 -34.20 1.11
N GLY A 135 -5.64 -34.63 2.37
CA GLY A 135 -4.78 -34.19 3.46
C GLY A 135 -5.25 -32.94 4.21
N LEU A 136 -4.61 -32.72 5.37
CA LEU A 136 -4.99 -31.66 6.31
C LEU A 136 -4.57 -30.25 5.86
N PHE A 137 -3.57 -30.14 4.99
CA PHE A 137 -3.15 -28.85 4.42
C PHE A 137 -4.21 -28.31 3.46
N VAL A 138 -4.70 -29.15 2.53
CA VAL A 138 -5.80 -28.77 1.63
C VAL A 138 -7.07 -28.46 2.42
N LEU A 139 -7.41 -29.28 3.41
CA LEU A 139 -8.54 -29.00 4.32
C LEU A 139 -8.37 -27.65 5.05
N SER A 140 -7.17 -27.36 5.56
CA SER A 140 -6.86 -26.10 6.24
C SER A 140 -7.08 -24.89 5.31
N LYS A 141 -6.71 -25.02 4.03
CA LYS A 141 -7.00 -23.99 3.02
C LYS A 141 -8.51 -23.73 2.90
N ARG A 142 -9.34 -24.78 2.85
CA ARG A 142 -10.81 -24.65 2.76
C ARG A 142 -11.44 -24.07 4.02
N LEU A 143 -10.99 -24.50 5.20
CA LEU A 143 -11.42 -23.96 6.50
C LEU A 143 -11.06 -22.48 6.60
N SER A 144 -9.81 -22.11 6.28
CA SER A 144 -9.34 -20.72 6.34
C SER A 144 -10.18 -19.79 5.47
N ARG A 145 -10.74 -20.31 4.37
CA ARG A 145 -11.55 -19.54 3.43
C ARG A 145 -12.90 -19.15 4.00
N ILE A 146 -13.60 -20.04 4.70
CA ILE A 146 -14.89 -19.71 5.35
C ILE A 146 -14.73 -19.03 6.71
N MET A 147 -13.57 -19.22 7.35
CA MET A 147 -13.22 -18.57 8.62
C MET A 147 -12.56 -17.20 8.44
N ARG A 148 -12.59 -16.63 7.22
CA ARG A 148 -12.14 -15.26 6.96
C ARG A 148 -13.31 -14.28 7.10
N PRO A 149 -13.03 -12.99 7.36
CA PRO A 149 -14.07 -11.99 7.30
C PRO A 149 -14.51 -11.75 5.84
N PHE A 150 -15.82 -11.73 5.60
CA PHE A 150 -16.42 -11.37 4.30
C PHE A 150 -17.07 -10.00 4.38
N ARG A 151 -17.05 -9.28 3.25
CA ARG A 151 -17.74 -8.01 3.10
C ARG A 151 -19.19 -8.20 2.65
N TYR A 152 -19.40 -9.05 1.64
CA TYR A 152 -20.74 -9.39 1.17
C TYR A 152 -20.92 -10.88 1.28
N PHE A 153 -21.93 -11.28 2.04
CA PHE A 153 -22.27 -12.67 2.19
C PHE A 153 -23.74 -12.85 2.56
N GLY A 154 -24.21 -14.07 2.40
CA GLY A 154 -25.54 -14.48 2.83
C GLY A 154 -25.64 -16.00 2.94
N PHE A 155 -26.63 -16.45 3.69
CA PHE A 155 -27.07 -17.84 3.71
C PHE A 155 -28.44 -17.91 3.05
N PHE A 156 -28.55 -18.72 2.02
CA PHE A 156 -29.75 -18.86 1.21
C PHE A 156 -30.26 -20.28 1.29
N ASP A 157 -31.57 -20.48 1.22
CA ASP A 157 -32.11 -21.83 1.02
C ASP A 157 -31.58 -22.40 -0.29
N THR A 158 -31.21 -23.68 -0.33
CA THR A 158 -30.67 -24.32 -1.53
C THR A 158 -31.60 -24.22 -2.74
N SER A 159 -32.91 -24.13 -2.54
CA SER A 159 -33.90 -23.93 -3.61
C SER A 159 -33.88 -22.53 -4.24
N THR A 160 -33.19 -21.57 -3.62
CA THR A 160 -33.16 -20.16 -4.05
C THR A 160 -31.87 -19.73 -4.74
N VAL A 161 -30.90 -20.65 -4.83
CA VAL A 161 -29.62 -20.46 -5.50
C VAL A 161 -29.44 -21.56 -6.53
N ASN A 162 -29.68 -21.24 -7.80
CA ASN A 162 -29.60 -22.21 -8.89
C ASN A 162 -28.19 -22.23 -9.48
N ILE A 163 -27.44 -23.27 -9.12
CA ILE A 163 -26.08 -23.50 -9.60
C ILE A 163 -26.11 -24.62 -10.65
N VAL A 164 -25.56 -24.35 -11.83
CA VAL A 164 -25.37 -25.35 -12.88
C VAL A 164 -23.89 -25.64 -13.03
N CYS A 165 -23.53 -26.92 -12.94
CA CYS A 165 -22.20 -27.40 -13.31
C CYS A 165 -22.27 -27.91 -14.75
N ASP A 166 -21.67 -27.18 -15.69
CA ASP A 166 -21.67 -27.55 -17.10
C ASP A 166 -20.58 -28.59 -17.38
N PRO A 167 -20.93 -29.84 -17.74
CA PRO A 167 -19.95 -30.89 -17.99
C PRO A 167 -19.00 -30.60 -19.16
N SER A 168 -19.40 -29.74 -20.11
CA SER A 168 -18.52 -29.35 -21.22
C SER A 168 -17.32 -28.54 -20.76
N HIS A 169 -17.42 -27.87 -19.60
CA HIS A 169 -16.33 -27.12 -18.98
C HIS A 169 -15.42 -27.99 -18.09
N ASP A 170 -15.84 -29.20 -17.71
CA ASP A 170 -15.11 -30.06 -16.77
C ASP A 170 -13.80 -30.61 -17.32
N GLN A 171 -13.61 -30.66 -18.63
CA GLN A 171 -12.37 -31.16 -19.25
C GLN A 171 -11.51 -30.04 -19.81
N ASP A 172 -11.97 -28.80 -19.68
CA ASP A 172 -11.34 -27.66 -20.31
C ASP A 172 -10.63 -26.80 -19.26
N SER A 173 -9.29 -26.82 -19.29
CA SER A 173 -8.47 -25.97 -18.42
C SER A 173 -8.69 -24.48 -18.65
N ALA A 174 -9.36 -24.08 -19.74
CA ALA A 174 -9.80 -22.71 -19.96
C ALA A 174 -10.90 -22.26 -18.95
N TRP A 175 -11.48 -23.17 -18.17
CA TRP A 175 -12.48 -22.86 -17.16
C TRP A 175 -12.01 -23.11 -15.72
N ASP A 176 -10.77 -23.54 -15.51
CA ASP A 176 -10.22 -23.75 -14.16
C ASP A 176 -10.15 -22.41 -13.41
N GLY A 177 -10.84 -22.31 -12.28
CA GLY A 177 -10.94 -21.08 -11.49
C GLY A 177 -11.93 -20.04 -12.01
N MET A 178 -12.66 -20.30 -13.12
CA MET A 178 -13.65 -19.38 -13.68
C MET A 178 -15.10 -19.88 -13.50
N SER A 179 -16.03 -18.94 -13.34
CA SER A 179 -17.48 -19.19 -13.32
C SER A 179 -18.20 -18.02 -13.98
N LEU A 180 -19.48 -18.18 -14.26
CA LEU A 180 -20.36 -17.09 -14.68
C LEU A 180 -21.42 -16.87 -13.61
N VAL A 181 -21.81 -15.61 -13.38
CA VAL A 181 -22.83 -15.26 -12.39
C VAL A 181 -23.82 -14.27 -12.99
N SER A 182 -25.10 -14.43 -12.68
CA SER A 182 -26.12 -13.50 -13.15
C SER A 182 -26.10 -12.19 -12.34
N PRO A 183 -26.26 -11.02 -12.97
CA PRO A 183 -26.42 -9.76 -12.25
C PRO A 183 -27.64 -9.76 -11.32
N GLN A 184 -28.67 -10.55 -11.64
CA GLN A 184 -29.84 -10.71 -10.78
C GLN A 184 -29.47 -11.42 -9.47
N PHE A 185 -28.61 -12.44 -9.50
CA PHE A 185 -28.11 -13.07 -8.28
C PHE A 185 -27.29 -12.11 -7.43
N VAL A 186 -26.41 -11.31 -8.05
CA VAL A 186 -25.64 -10.27 -7.36
C VAL A 186 -26.58 -9.25 -6.71
N LYS A 187 -27.61 -8.78 -7.42
CA LYS A 187 -28.67 -7.91 -6.88
C LYS A 187 -29.38 -8.56 -5.70
N ARG A 188 -29.79 -9.83 -5.81
CA ARG A 188 -30.44 -10.54 -4.71
C ARG A 188 -29.55 -10.59 -3.47
N LEU A 189 -28.26 -10.92 -3.60
CA LEU A 189 -27.32 -10.87 -2.46
C LEU A 189 -27.18 -9.46 -1.89
N VAL A 190 -27.06 -8.45 -2.77
CA VAL A 190 -26.96 -7.06 -2.37
C VAL A 190 -28.21 -6.59 -1.63
N TYR A 191 -29.41 -7.09 -1.93
CA TYR A 191 -30.63 -6.65 -1.25
C TYR A 191 -31.11 -7.60 -0.14
N SER A 192 -30.67 -8.85 -0.12
CA SER A 192 -30.97 -9.83 0.92
C SER A 192 -29.96 -9.83 2.07
N GLY A 193 -28.77 -9.26 1.85
CA GLY A 193 -27.62 -9.40 2.71
C GLY A 193 -27.94 -9.16 4.19
N GLN A 194 -27.90 -10.25 4.98
CA GLN A 194 -28.27 -10.28 6.40
C GLN A 194 -27.51 -9.25 7.27
N TRP A 195 -26.33 -8.79 6.83
CA TRP A 195 -25.54 -7.78 7.53
C TRP A 195 -26.03 -6.34 7.33
N GLN A 196 -26.79 -6.07 6.26
CA GLN A 196 -27.18 -4.70 5.88
C GLN A 196 -28.31 -4.14 6.73
N GLY A 197 -29.22 -5.00 7.19
CA GLY A 197 -30.33 -4.61 8.05
C GLY A 197 -29.88 -3.99 9.39
N GLN A 198 -28.62 -4.23 9.79
CA GLN A 198 -28.06 -3.65 11.02
C GLN A 198 -27.62 -2.19 10.87
N TYR A 199 -27.38 -1.69 9.64
CA TYR A 199 -26.82 -0.35 9.41
C TYR A 199 -27.36 0.34 8.13
N PRO A 200 -28.69 0.53 7.98
CA PRO A 200 -29.31 1.07 6.77
C PRO A 200 -28.82 2.48 6.38
N ASP A 201 -28.47 3.31 7.35
CA ASP A 201 -28.03 4.70 7.13
C ASP A 201 -26.52 4.84 6.86
N ASN A 202 -25.80 3.72 6.75
CA ASN A 202 -24.36 3.76 6.54
C ASN A 202 -24.01 3.98 5.06
N GLN A 203 -23.70 5.23 4.71
CA GLN A 203 -23.32 5.63 3.35
C GLN A 203 -22.14 4.82 2.75
N VAL A 204 -21.21 4.35 3.59
CA VAL A 204 -20.08 3.52 3.12
C VAL A 204 -20.57 2.18 2.63
N LEU A 205 -21.56 1.58 3.31
CA LEU A 205 -22.17 0.33 2.85
C LEU A 205 -22.94 0.55 1.55
N GLN A 206 -23.65 1.67 1.41
CA GLN A 206 -24.39 1.99 0.18
C GLN A 206 -23.47 2.19 -1.03
N GLN A 207 -22.36 2.91 -0.89
CA GLN A 207 -21.37 3.08 -1.97
C GLN A 207 -20.75 1.75 -2.37
N LYS A 208 -20.44 0.93 -1.39
CA LYS A 208 -19.92 -0.42 -1.55
C LYS A 208 -20.92 -1.31 -2.31
N GLN A 209 -22.20 -1.26 -1.97
CA GLN A 209 -23.26 -1.95 -2.72
C GLN A 209 -23.29 -1.48 -4.18
N ARG A 210 -23.23 -0.17 -4.43
CA ARG A 210 -23.17 0.37 -5.81
C ARG A 210 -21.95 -0.17 -6.56
N ALA A 211 -20.80 -0.26 -5.90
CA ALA A 211 -19.60 -0.84 -6.49
C ALA A 211 -19.78 -2.33 -6.81
N LEU A 212 -20.41 -3.10 -5.92
CA LEU A 212 -20.69 -4.53 -6.16
C LEU A 212 -21.70 -4.74 -7.30
N LEU A 213 -22.73 -3.89 -7.39
CA LEU A 213 -23.72 -3.94 -8.47
C LEU A 213 -23.16 -3.55 -9.84
N LYS A 214 -22.07 -2.78 -9.86
CA LYS A 214 -21.34 -2.40 -11.08
C LYS A 214 -20.17 -3.33 -11.39
N ALA A 215 -19.84 -4.25 -10.49
CA ALA A 215 -18.73 -5.16 -10.68
C ALA A 215 -19.06 -6.12 -11.82
N THR A 216 -18.15 -6.22 -12.77
CA THR A 216 -18.17 -7.15 -13.90
C THR A 216 -17.44 -8.45 -13.59
N ARG A 217 -16.56 -8.42 -12.58
CA ARG A 217 -15.76 -9.56 -12.12
C ARG A 217 -15.72 -9.64 -10.60
N LEU A 218 -15.92 -10.84 -10.09
CA LEU A 218 -16.08 -11.12 -8.66
C LEU A 218 -15.21 -12.29 -8.22
N GLU A 219 -14.71 -12.26 -6.99
CA GLU A 219 -14.17 -13.43 -6.31
C GLU A 219 -15.34 -14.11 -5.59
N LEU A 220 -15.62 -15.35 -5.96
CA LEU A 220 -16.76 -16.13 -5.50
C LEU A 220 -16.31 -17.18 -4.48
N THR A 221 -17.08 -17.31 -3.39
CA THR A 221 -17.02 -18.46 -2.49
C THR A 221 -18.43 -18.95 -2.23
N LEU A 222 -18.78 -20.15 -2.68
CA LEU A 222 -20.04 -20.81 -2.33
C LEU A 222 -19.76 -22.04 -1.47
N MET A 223 -20.57 -22.28 -0.45
CA MET A 223 -20.58 -23.55 0.28
C MET A 223 -21.90 -24.26 0.03
N THR A 224 -21.81 -25.48 -0.50
CA THR A 224 -22.95 -26.35 -0.82
C THR A 224 -22.77 -27.71 -0.15
N ALA A 225 -23.74 -28.61 -0.32
CA ALA A 225 -23.62 -30.00 0.10
C ALA A 225 -22.54 -30.77 -0.67
N ASP A 226 -22.28 -30.39 -1.92
CA ASP A 226 -21.26 -31.03 -2.78
C ASP A 226 -19.84 -30.54 -2.46
N GLY A 227 -19.72 -29.32 -1.94
CA GLY A 227 -18.44 -28.77 -1.47
C GLY A 227 -18.35 -27.26 -1.56
N GLN A 228 -17.11 -26.77 -1.51
CA GLN A 228 -16.78 -25.36 -1.63
C GLN A 228 -16.47 -24.99 -3.09
N ILE A 229 -17.29 -24.17 -3.72
CA ILE A 229 -16.97 -23.54 -5.01
C ILE A 229 -16.09 -22.32 -4.73
N LYS A 230 -14.92 -22.25 -5.38
CA LYS A 230 -13.97 -21.14 -5.25
C LYS A 230 -13.43 -20.78 -6.63
N GLY A 231 -13.38 -19.49 -6.93
CA GLY A 231 -12.70 -18.95 -8.10
C GLY A 231 -13.10 -17.51 -8.33
N HIS A 232 -12.87 -17.02 -9.54
CA HIS A 232 -13.48 -15.80 -10.04
C HIS A 232 -14.76 -16.12 -10.80
N ALA A 233 -15.65 -15.13 -10.90
CA ALA A 233 -16.84 -15.18 -11.73
C ALA A 233 -16.97 -13.90 -12.54
N LEU A 234 -17.35 -14.04 -13.82
CA LEU A 234 -17.79 -12.92 -14.65
C LEU A 234 -19.28 -12.69 -14.47
N VAL A 235 -19.69 -11.44 -14.33
CA VAL A 235 -21.09 -11.03 -14.22
C VAL A 235 -21.63 -10.85 -15.63
N VAL A 236 -22.55 -11.71 -16.06
CA VAL A 236 -23.07 -11.75 -17.44
C VAL A 236 -24.59 -11.76 -17.48
N ASP A 237 -25.18 -10.96 -18.37
CA ASP A 237 -26.64 -10.88 -18.55
C ASP A 237 -27.23 -12.14 -19.24
N GLY A 238 -26.41 -12.89 -19.99
CA GLY A 238 -26.83 -13.96 -20.88
C GLY A 238 -27.04 -15.35 -20.26
N LEU A 239 -27.14 -15.48 -18.94
CA LEU A 239 -27.42 -16.79 -18.34
C LEU A 239 -28.89 -17.22 -18.60
N PRO A 240 -29.16 -18.52 -18.81
CA PRO A 240 -30.54 -19.00 -18.95
C PRO A 240 -31.42 -18.59 -17.78
N ALA A 241 -32.69 -18.31 -18.05
CA ALA A 241 -33.63 -17.80 -17.06
C ALA A 241 -33.68 -18.70 -15.81
N GLY A 242 -33.50 -18.08 -14.64
CA GLY A 242 -33.50 -18.77 -13.36
C GLY A 242 -32.15 -19.33 -12.92
N ILE A 243 -31.11 -19.36 -13.77
CA ILE A 243 -29.75 -19.77 -13.38
C ILE A 243 -29.03 -18.59 -12.72
N ASP A 244 -28.42 -18.84 -11.58
CA ASP A 244 -27.64 -17.85 -10.84
C ASP A 244 -26.15 -17.95 -11.11
N VAL A 245 -25.63 -19.17 -11.15
CA VAL A 245 -24.20 -19.44 -11.32
C VAL A 245 -24.02 -20.61 -12.29
N VAL A 246 -23.14 -20.44 -13.28
CA VAL A 246 -22.60 -21.54 -14.09
C VAL A 246 -21.15 -21.76 -13.69
N THR A 247 -20.80 -22.99 -13.35
CA THR A 247 -19.45 -23.38 -12.98
C THR A 247 -19.13 -24.77 -13.56
N ASN A 248 -18.02 -25.36 -13.13
CA ASN A 248 -17.65 -26.74 -13.46
C ASN A 248 -17.37 -27.53 -12.18
N TRP A 249 -17.38 -28.85 -12.28
CA TRP A 249 -17.11 -29.75 -11.15
C TRP A 249 -15.67 -29.66 -10.65
N GLN A 250 -14.72 -29.25 -11.50
CA GLN A 250 -13.33 -29.05 -11.06
C GLN A 250 -13.20 -27.91 -10.05
N ASN A 251 -14.05 -26.89 -10.13
CA ASN A 251 -14.10 -25.76 -9.21
C ASN A 251 -14.69 -26.12 -7.84
N ILE A 252 -15.39 -27.25 -7.72
CA ILE A 252 -15.95 -27.75 -6.46
C ILE A 252 -14.89 -28.49 -5.66
N LYS A 253 -14.55 -27.93 -4.50
CA LYS A 253 -13.54 -28.46 -3.60
C LYS A 253 -14.24 -29.20 -2.44
N THR A 254 -14.18 -30.53 -2.48
CA THR A 254 -14.99 -31.43 -1.62
C THR A 254 -14.44 -31.62 -0.20
N GLU A 255 -13.33 -30.96 0.15
CA GLU A 255 -12.73 -31.13 1.48
C GLU A 255 -13.59 -30.51 2.59
N LEU A 256 -14.51 -29.60 2.24
CA LEU A 256 -15.43 -28.93 3.13
C LEU A 256 -16.78 -28.76 2.44
N SER A 257 -17.87 -29.13 3.11
CA SER A 257 -19.25 -29.02 2.60
C SER A 257 -20.22 -28.63 3.73
N GLN A 258 -21.40 -28.12 3.37
CA GLN A 258 -22.46 -27.68 4.29
C GLN A 258 -23.78 -28.41 3.98
N HIS A 259 -24.44 -28.93 5.02
CA HIS A 259 -25.58 -29.86 4.90
C HIS A 259 -26.84 -29.41 5.67
N ASP A 260 -27.02 -28.11 5.90
CA ASP A 260 -28.19 -27.55 6.60
C ASP A 260 -29.34 -27.13 5.65
N GLY A 261 -29.31 -27.58 4.39
CA GLY A 261 -30.25 -27.09 3.37
C GLY A 261 -30.03 -25.63 2.99
N GLN A 262 -28.90 -25.03 3.38
CA GLN A 262 -28.51 -23.69 2.95
C GLN A 262 -27.25 -23.69 2.09
N THR A 263 -27.18 -22.71 1.19
CA THR A 263 -25.98 -22.33 0.46
C THR A 263 -25.39 -21.07 1.07
N PHE A 264 -24.15 -21.15 1.55
CA PHE A 264 -23.40 -19.93 1.88
C PHE A 264 -22.89 -19.29 0.60
N VAL A 265 -23.04 -17.97 0.49
CA VAL A 265 -22.56 -17.16 -0.62
C VAL A 265 -21.67 -16.07 -0.05
N GLY A 266 -20.44 -15.95 -0.54
CA GLY A 266 -19.52 -14.86 -0.23
C GLY A 266 -18.95 -14.26 -1.51
N LEU A 267 -19.06 -12.95 -1.68
CA LEU A 267 -18.56 -12.20 -2.83
C LEU A 267 -17.56 -11.13 -2.39
N ASP A 268 -16.48 -11.00 -3.15
CA ASP A 268 -15.55 -9.89 -3.07
C ASP A 268 -15.32 -9.30 -4.47
N ILE A 269 -15.17 -7.98 -4.58
CA ILE A 269 -14.93 -7.34 -5.88
C ILE A 269 -13.46 -7.53 -6.27
N VAL A 270 -13.25 -7.96 -7.51
CA VAL A 270 -11.91 -8.12 -8.08
C VAL A 270 -11.57 -6.86 -8.86
N HIS A 271 -10.38 -6.31 -8.63
CA HIS A 271 -9.92 -5.12 -9.32
C HIS A 271 -8.54 -5.34 -9.93
N GLY A 272 -8.45 -4.99 -11.22
CA GLY A 272 -7.21 -4.76 -11.92
C GLY A 272 -6.56 -3.47 -11.40
N LYS A 273 -5.39 -3.15 -11.95
CA LYS A 273 -4.70 -1.89 -11.65
C LYS A 273 -4.01 -1.37 -12.90
N ALA A 274 -4.40 -0.18 -13.35
CA ALA A 274 -3.71 0.50 -14.45
C ALA A 274 -2.25 0.86 -14.12
N ALA A 275 -1.97 1.16 -12.85
CA ALA A 275 -0.64 1.43 -12.33
C ALA A 275 -0.28 0.40 -11.25
N ALA A 276 0.16 -0.76 -11.70
CA ALA A 276 0.70 -1.83 -10.88
C ALA A 276 2.23 -1.74 -10.78
N GLU A 277 2.76 -2.35 -9.73
CA GLU A 277 4.19 -2.33 -9.42
C GLU A 277 4.80 -3.70 -9.67
N ILE A 278 5.94 -3.73 -10.36
CA ILE A 278 6.76 -4.94 -10.50
C ILE A 278 7.49 -5.22 -9.19
N ASP A 279 7.52 -6.48 -8.78
CA ASP A 279 8.33 -6.93 -7.65
C ASP A 279 9.78 -7.21 -8.06
N LYS A 280 10.69 -7.19 -7.08
CA LYS A 280 12.11 -7.44 -7.30
C LYS A 280 12.45 -8.74 -8.03
N GLN A 281 11.75 -9.85 -7.78
CA GLN A 281 12.04 -11.12 -8.43
C GLN A 281 11.69 -11.04 -9.92
N SER A 282 10.52 -10.51 -10.25
CA SER A 282 10.13 -10.28 -11.65
C SER A 282 11.07 -9.30 -12.36
N LEU A 283 11.47 -8.22 -11.69
CA LEU A 283 12.43 -7.26 -12.21
C LEU A 283 13.76 -7.92 -12.57
N ILE A 284 14.29 -8.79 -11.71
CA ILE A 284 15.54 -9.51 -11.95
C ILE A 284 15.38 -10.52 -13.10
N ASN A 285 14.25 -11.24 -13.14
CA ASN A 285 13.99 -12.24 -14.18
C ASN A 285 13.78 -11.65 -15.57
N LEU A 286 13.30 -10.40 -15.64
CA LEU A 286 13.07 -9.67 -16.87
C LEU A 286 14.25 -8.76 -17.27
N TYR A 287 15.34 -8.74 -16.52
CA TYR A 287 16.56 -8.05 -16.94
C TYR A 287 17.32 -8.89 -17.97
N PRO A 288 17.83 -8.32 -19.08
CA PRO A 288 17.89 -6.89 -19.43
C PRO A 288 16.74 -6.39 -20.34
N PHE A 289 15.66 -7.15 -20.53
CA PHE A 289 14.51 -6.69 -21.31
C PHE A 289 13.88 -5.42 -20.73
N LEU A 290 13.74 -5.34 -19.40
CA LEU A 290 13.39 -4.11 -18.70
C LEU A 290 14.64 -3.27 -18.44
N ASP A 291 14.78 -2.17 -19.18
CA ASP A 291 15.88 -1.23 -19.01
C ASP A 291 15.76 -0.47 -17.67
N PRO A 292 16.76 -0.55 -16.77
CA PRO A 292 16.80 0.24 -15.54
C PRO A 292 16.63 1.74 -15.77
N LYS A 293 17.13 2.28 -16.89
CA LYS A 293 16.98 3.70 -17.21
C LYS A 293 15.51 4.05 -17.47
N TRP A 294 14.82 3.25 -18.29
CA TRP A 294 13.39 3.42 -18.54
C TRP A 294 12.56 3.39 -17.25
N LEU A 295 12.87 2.48 -16.32
CA LEU A 295 12.19 2.39 -15.03
C LEU A 295 12.38 3.65 -14.18
N ILE A 296 13.59 4.22 -14.18
CA ILE A 296 13.89 5.49 -13.49
C ILE A 296 13.15 6.64 -14.18
N ASP A 297 13.21 6.73 -15.50
CA ASP A 297 12.51 7.77 -16.27
C ASP A 297 10.99 7.73 -16.02
N LYS A 298 10.40 6.53 -15.91
CA LYS A 298 8.99 6.36 -15.54
C LYS A 298 8.70 6.83 -14.12
N LEU A 299 9.60 6.55 -13.18
CA LEU A 299 9.47 7.01 -11.81
C LEU A 299 9.56 8.54 -11.72
N HIS A 300 10.40 9.18 -12.55
CA HIS A 300 10.44 10.63 -12.71
C HIS A 300 9.14 11.17 -13.28
N GLN A 301 8.67 10.63 -14.42
CA GLN A 301 7.42 11.05 -15.07
C GLN A 301 6.21 11.00 -14.12
N GLU A 302 6.05 9.91 -13.36
CA GLU A 302 4.96 9.82 -12.39
C GLU A 302 5.07 10.85 -11.27
N THR A 303 6.30 11.12 -10.81
CA THR A 303 6.53 12.14 -9.79
C THR A 303 6.23 13.53 -10.33
N ASP A 304 6.67 13.85 -11.55
CA ASP A 304 6.45 15.15 -12.18
C ASP A 304 4.95 15.35 -12.42
N THR A 305 4.26 14.34 -12.98
CA THR A 305 2.80 14.35 -13.17
C THR A 305 2.08 14.62 -11.85
N LEU A 306 2.46 13.93 -10.77
CA LEU A 306 1.85 14.17 -9.45
C LEU A 306 2.14 15.57 -8.92
N LEU A 307 3.37 16.08 -9.08
CA LEU A 307 3.73 17.41 -8.62
C LEU A 307 2.94 18.49 -9.39
N GLU A 308 2.74 18.30 -10.69
CA GLU A 308 1.91 19.16 -11.55
C GLU A 308 0.43 19.07 -11.18
N GLU A 309 -0.12 17.86 -11.03
CA GLU A 309 -1.50 17.62 -10.57
C GLU A 309 -1.74 18.32 -9.24
N LEU A 310 -0.86 18.10 -8.27
CA LEU A 310 -0.97 18.75 -6.98
C LEU A 310 -0.89 20.27 -7.16
N ALA A 311 0.05 20.81 -7.93
CA ALA A 311 0.23 22.26 -8.12
C ALA A 311 -0.99 22.94 -8.77
N THR A 312 -1.61 22.27 -9.74
CA THR A 312 -2.63 22.85 -10.62
C THR A 312 -4.06 22.54 -10.19
N GLN A 313 -4.33 21.32 -9.72
CA GLN A 313 -5.68 20.92 -9.35
C GLN A 313 -6.11 21.58 -8.04
N GLN A 314 -7.22 22.31 -8.09
CA GLN A 314 -8.09 22.37 -6.93
C GLN A 314 -8.50 20.92 -6.65
N PRO A 315 -8.24 20.40 -5.45
CA PRO A 315 -8.56 19.02 -5.16
C PRO A 315 -10.04 18.80 -5.41
N GLU A 316 -10.36 17.77 -6.18
CA GLU A 316 -11.76 17.40 -6.35
C GLU A 316 -12.39 17.19 -4.98
N VAL A 317 -13.48 17.91 -4.74
CA VAL A 317 -14.37 17.63 -3.62
C VAL A 317 -14.80 16.19 -3.83
N ALA A 318 -14.23 15.26 -3.07
CA ALA A 318 -14.74 13.90 -3.12
C ALA A 318 -16.18 13.99 -2.65
N GLU A 319 -17.12 13.51 -3.45
CA GLU A 319 -18.58 13.58 -3.19
C GLU A 319 -19.00 12.93 -1.85
N THR A 320 -18.07 12.42 -1.04
CA THR A 320 -18.33 11.49 0.05
C THR A 320 -17.67 11.95 1.35
N ALA A 321 -18.39 12.75 2.14
CA ALA A 321 -18.03 13.05 3.52
C ALA A 321 -18.40 11.84 4.41
N ASN A 322 -17.39 11.06 4.80
CA ASN A 322 -17.54 9.93 5.72
C ASN A 322 -17.54 10.48 7.17
N THR A 323 -18.63 10.38 7.91
CA THR A 323 -18.73 10.95 9.28
C THR A 323 -17.92 10.20 10.35
N GLY A 324 -17.35 9.02 10.04
CA GLY A 324 -16.66 8.19 11.04
C GLY A 324 -15.12 8.22 11.03
N LYS A 325 -14.47 8.39 9.86
CA LYS A 325 -12.99 8.32 9.70
C LYS A 325 -12.51 9.04 8.42
N THR A 326 -13.04 10.20 8.06
CA THR A 326 -12.40 11.02 7.02
C THR A 326 -11.02 11.46 7.50
N SER A 327 -10.01 11.38 6.62
CA SER A 327 -8.75 12.07 6.90
C SER A 327 -9.05 13.57 7.08
N PRO A 328 -8.35 14.29 7.97
CA PRO A 328 -8.54 15.74 8.14
C PRO A 328 -8.43 16.51 6.81
N LEU A 329 -7.55 16.05 5.93
CA LEU A 329 -7.43 16.56 4.56
C LEU A 329 -8.75 16.40 3.79
N GLN A 330 -9.33 15.20 3.74
CA GLN A 330 -10.57 14.96 3.01
C GLN A 330 -11.74 15.81 3.52
N HIS A 331 -11.87 15.94 4.85
CA HIS A 331 -12.91 16.77 5.44
C HIS A 331 -12.75 18.24 5.03
N PHE A 332 -11.51 18.74 5.05
CA PHE A 332 -11.18 20.09 4.63
C PHE A 332 -11.48 20.33 3.14
N LEU A 333 -11.10 19.41 2.26
CA LEU A 333 -11.43 19.49 0.82
C LEU A 333 -12.93 19.54 0.58
N ASN A 334 -13.69 18.68 1.26
CA ASN A 334 -15.14 18.58 1.09
C ASN A 334 -15.90 19.83 1.55
N LYS A 335 -15.27 20.70 2.33
CA LYS A 335 -15.81 22.00 2.75
C LYS A 335 -15.39 23.15 1.82
N GLY A 336 -14.82 22.84 0.66
CA GLY A 336 -14.30 23.83 -0.29
C GLY A 336 -12.93 24.38 0.09
N GLY A 337 -12.25 23.74 1.05
CA GLY A 337 -10.92 24.16 1.48
C GLY A 337 -9.84 23.85 0.44
N ASP A 338 -8.99 24.83 0.16
CA ASP A 338 -7.84 24.67 -0.74
C ASP A 338 -6.55 24.35 0.05
N PRO A 339 -5.93 23.17 -0.11
CA PRO A 339 -4.76 22.77 0.66
C PRO A 339 -3.52 23.55 0.23
N ARG A 340 -3.54 24.24 -0.93
CA ARG A 340 -2.44 25.12 -1.38
C ARG A 340 -2.23 26.31 -0.46
N HIS A 341 -3.19 26.59 0.42
CA HIS A 341 -3.11 27.63 1.43
C HIS A 341 -2.43 27.19 2.73
N PHE A 342 -2.24 25.87 2.91
CA PHE A 342 -1.89 25.30 4.20
C PHE A 342 -0.81 24.23 4.08
N MET A 343 0.41 24.59 4.49
CA MET A 343 1.62 23.76 4.34
C MET A 343 1.46 22.37 4.96
N GLY A 344 0.79 22.25 6.12
CA GLY A 344 0.54 20.98 6.79
C GLY A 344 -0.33 20.03 5.96
N LEU A 345 -1.44 20.52 5.41
CA LEU A 345 -2.34 19.73 4.55
C LEU A 345 -1.68 19.36 3.23
N ARG A 346 -0.94 20.30 2.65
CA ARG A 346 -0.18 20.07 1.44
C ARG A 346 0.92 19.03 1.64
N ARG A 347 1.63 19.09 2.76
CA ARG A 347 2.62 18.09 3.17
C ARG A 347 1.99 16.71 3.38
N MET A 348 0.73 16.64 3.85
CA MET A 348 0.01 15.36 3.93
C MET A 348 -0.25 14.75 2.55
N GLN A 349 -0.60 15.56 1.55
CA GLN A 349 -0.74 15.09 0.15
C GLN A 349 0.57 14.49 -0.37
N TYR A 350 1.69 15.22 -0.21
CA TYR A 350 3.00 14.75 -0.67
C TYR A 350 3.54 13.55 0.12
N ARG A 351 3.27 13.46 1.43
CA ARG A 351 3.75 12.37 2.30
C ARG A 351 3.21 11.01 1.87
N SER A 352 1.97 10.91 1.41
CA SER A 352 1.43 9.63 0.94
C SER A 352 2.25 9.07 -0.22
N ARG A 353 2.65 9.92 -1.18
CA ARG A 353 3.58 9.52 -2.25
C ARG A 353 4.99 9.31 -1.72
N LEU A 354 5.49 10.14 -0.81
CA LEU A 354 6.81 9.93 -0.21
C LEU A 354 6.90 8.57 0.48
N ASP A 355 5.85 8.14 1.18
CA ASP A 355 5.77 6.84 1.83
C ASP A 355 5.79 5.71 0.79
N ARG A 356 5.11 5.88 -0.36
CA ARG A 356 5.19 4.95 -1.50
C ARG A 356 6.59 4.92 -2.13
N LEU A 357 7.17 6.07 -2.43
CA LEU A 357 8.54 6.17 -2.98
C LEU A 357 9.57 5.60 -1.99
N THR A 358 9.43 5.91 -0.71
CA THR A 358 10.30 5.35 0.35
C THR A 358 10.10 3.84 0.44
N TYR A 359 8.87 3.34 0.29
CA TYR A 359 8.58 1.91 0.13
C TYR A 359 9.31 1.31 -1.09
N TYR A 360 9.52 2.06 -2.18
CA TYR A 360 10.33 1.64 -3.32
C TYR A 360 11.83 1.55 -3.03
N THR A 361 12.34 2.24 -2.01
CA THR A 361 13.75 2.13 -1.54
C THR A 361 14.03 1.04 -0.50
N TYR A 362 12.98 0.41 0.05
CA TYR A 362 13.09 -0.70 1.00
C TYR A 362 13.58 -2.00 0.31
N PRO A 363 13.93 -3.08 1.06
CA PRO A 363 14.55 -4.30 0.51
C PRO A 363 13.71 -5.09 -0.51
N ASP A 364 12.53 -4.60 -0.89
CA ASP A 364 11.60 -5.28 -1.81
C ASP A 364 11.49 -4.63 -3.19
N LEU A 365 12.11 -3.46 -3.44
CA LEU A 365 12.19 -2.72 -4.73
C LEU A 365 10.96 -2.93 -5.62
N ARG A 366 9.95 -2.08 -5.42
CA ARG A 366 8.74 -2.08 -6.24
C ARG A 366 8.77 -0.89 -7.17
N LEU A 367 8.64 -1.12 -8.47
CA LEU A 367 8.70 -0.05 -9.47
C LEU A 367 7.41 -0.02 -10.28
N PRO A 368 6.84 1.15 -10.55
CA PRO A 368 5.56 1.26 -11.23
C PRO A 368 5.75 1.19 -12.76
N GLY A 369 4.66 1.40 -13.52
CA GLY A 369 4.68 1.42 -14.99
C GLY A 369 4.08 0.20 -15.67
N PHE A 370 3.38 -0.67 -14.93
CA PHE A 370 2.79 -1.91 -15.45
C PHE A 370 1.28 -1.94 -15.23
N GLN A 371 0.57 -2.73 -16.01
CA GLN A 371 -0.84 -2.99 -15.77
C GLN A 371 -1.05 -4.35 -15.14
N ARG A 372 -1.93 -4.43 -14.13
CA ARG A 372 -2.42 -5.69 -13.58
C ARG A 372 -3.81 -5.98 -14.11
N ALA A 373 -3.99 -7.16 -14.66
CA ALA A 373 -5.28 -7.70 -15.08
C ALA A 373 -5.39 -9.17 -14.64
N TYR A 374 -6.58 -9.74 -14.76
CA TYR A 374 -6.81 -11.16 -14.48
C TYR A 374 -7.02 -11.92 -15.78
N ILE A 375 -6.57 -13.17 -15.83
CA ILE A 375 -6.68 -13.93 -17.07
C ILE A 375 -8.15 -14.34 -17.32
N CYS A 376 -8.53 -14.30 -18.58
CA CYS A 376 -9.71 -14.92 -19.17
C CYS A 376 -9.32 -15.52 -20.51
N THR A 377 -10.09 -16.48 -20.99
CA THR A 377 -10.03 -16.91 -22.39
C THR A 377 -11.23 -16.42 -23.16
N ASP A 378 -11.07 -16.36 -24.47
CA ASP A 378 -12.12 -16.07 -25.44
C ASP A 378 -13.34 -17.00 -25.28
N SER A 379 -13.12 -18.27 -24.92
CA SER A 379 -14.17 -19.24 -24.59
C SER A 379 -15.00 -18.89 -23.35
N ASN A 380 -14.43 -18.18 -22.37
CA ASN A 380 -15.16 -17.78 -21.16
C ASN A 380 -16.15 -16.64 -21.43
N VAL A 381 -15.92 -15.88 -22.50
CA VAL A 381 -16.57 -14.59 -22.75
C VAL A 381 -17.37 -14.58 -24.05
N GLY A 382 -17.27 -15.65 -24.85
CA GLY A 382 -17.95 -15.75 -26.14
C GLY A 382 -17.34 -14.85 -27.22
N LEU A 383 -16.05 -14.53 -27.11
CA LEU A 383 -15.31 -13.77 -28.11
C LEU A 383 -14.43 -14.73 -28.94
N GLU A 384 -13.97 -14.26 -30.09
CA GLU A 384 -12.96 -14.97 -30.88
C GLU A 384 -11.65 -14.18 -30.82
N ILE A 385 -10.64 -14.75 -30.15
CA ILE A 385 -9.30 -14.16 -30.10
C ILE A 385 -8.39 -15.01 -30.98
N PRO A 386 -7.74 -14.44 -32.02
CA PRO A 386 -6.79 -15.18 -32.83
C PRO A 386 -5.61 -15.71 -32.01
N ARG A 387 -5.03 -16.83 -32.46
CA ARG A 387 -3.83 -17.40 -31.83
C ARG A 387 -2.67 -16.40 -31.82
N GLY A 388 -1.95 -16.35 -30.71
CA GLY A 388 -0.86 -15.43 -30.43
C GLY A 388 -1.31 -13.99 -30.15
N CYS A 389 -2.60 -13.75 -29.96
CA CYS A 389 -3.15 -12.43 -29.65
C CYS A 389 -3.78 -12.35 -28.25
N TYR A 390 -3.98 -11.13 -27.76
CA TYR A 390 -4.72 -10.82 -26.53
C TYR A 390 -5.62 -9.60 -26.71
N LEU A 391 -6.70 -9.51 -25.94
CA LEU A 391 -7.51 -8.32 -25.77
C LEU A 391 -7.46 -7.90 -24.30
N LEU A 392 -7.13 -6.63 -24.06
CA LEU A 392 -7.17 -6.06 -22.72
C LEU A 392 -8.52 -5.36 -22.55
N ASN A 393 -9.35 -5.89 -21.65
CA ASN A 393 -10.66 -5.33 -21.35
C ASN A 393 -10.62 -4.66 -19.96
N PRO A 394 -10.59 -3.31 -19.90
CA PRO A 394 -10.53 -2.60 -18.63
C PRO A 394 -11.83 -2.74 -17.83
N ASP A 395 -12.99 -2.85 -18.49
CA ASP A 395 -14.27 -2.97 -17.80
C ASP A 395 -14.38 -4.28 -17.02
N TRP A 396 -13.71 -5.33 -17.48
CA TRP A 396 -13.66 -6.63 -16.81
C TRP A 396 -12.40 -6.84 -15.98
N ASP A 397 -11.53 -5.83 -15.89
CA ASP A 397 -10.22 -5.94 -15.24
C ASP A 397 -9.43 -7.16 -15.74
N SER A 398 -9.60 -7.52 -17.02
CA SER A 398 -9.19 -8.82 -17.56
C SER A 398 -8.33 -8.71 -18.82
N VAL A 399 -7.43 -9.67 -18.99
CA VAL A 399 -6.73 -9.95 -20.25
C VAL A 399 -7.30 -11.23 -20.84
N ILE A 400 -7.88 -11.11 -22.03
CA ILE A 400 -8.57 -12.18 -22.73
C ILE A 400 -7.59 -12.75 -23.76
N VAL A 401 -7.31 -14.04 -23.66
CA VAL A 401 -6.40 -14.77 -24.56
C VAL A 401 -7.14 -15.86 -25.33
N ASN A 402 -6.54 -16.37 -26.40
CA ASN A 402 -7.10 -17.51 -27.11
C ASN A 402 -7.12 -18.77 -26.22
N ALA A 403 -8.27 -19.45 -26.11
CA ALA A 403 -8.42 -20.65 -25.29
C ALA A 403 -7.53 -21.82 -25.74
N GLN A 404 -7.25 -21.94 -27.04
CA GLN A 404 -6.38 -23.01 -27.53
C GLN A 404 -4.91 -22.78 -27.15
N ASP A 405 -4.41 -21.54 -27.25
CA ASP A 405 -3.08 -21.19 -26.73
C ASP A 405 -2.98 -21.41 -25.22
N TRP A 406 -4.08 -21.13 -24.48
CA TRP A 406 -4.17 -21.43 -23.06
C TRP A 406 -3.92 -22.91 -22.76
N ARG A 407 -4.69 -23.79 -23.41
CA ARG A 407 -4.60 -25.24 -23.26
C ARG A 407 -3.23 -25.78 -23.65
N GLU A 408 -2.68 -25.28 -24.76
CA GLU A 408 -1.44 -25.83 -25.30
C GLU A 408 -0.19 -25.38 -24.54
N PHE A 409 -0.11 -24.10 -24.12
CA PHE A 409 1.11 -23.62 -23.48
C PHE A 409 0.96 -22.49 -22.45
N ILE A 410 0.02 -21.55 -22.55
CA ILE A 410 0.05 -20.35 -21.68
C ILE A 410 -0.08 -20.76 -20.21
N ALA A 411 -1.03 -21.64 -19.87
CA ALA A 411 -1.22 -22.11 -18.49
C ALA A 411 0.07 -22.72 -17.92
N ASN A 412 0.72 -23.59 -18.71
CA ASN A 412 1.96 -24.26 -18.33
C ASN A 412 3.16 -23.30 -18.21
N VAL A 413 3.26 -22.32 -19.13
CA VAL A 413 4.34 -21.32 -19.12
C VAL A 413 4.18 -20.36 -17.96
N LEU A 414 2.95 -20.06 -17.52
CA LEU A 414 2.65 -19.21 -16.37
C LEU A 414 2.53 -20.01 -15.05
N GLY A 415 3.30 -21.10 -14.94
CA GLY A 415 3.42 -21.85 -13.69
C GLY A 415 2.13 -22.55 -13.26
N GLY A 416 1.33 -23.03 -14.20
CA GLY A 416 0.03 -23.66 -13.92
C GLY A 416 -1.01 -22.65 -13.48
N ALA A 417 -1.00 -21.45 -14.09
CA ALA A 417 -1.96 -20.40 -13.80
C ALA A 417 -3.40 -20.89 -13.98
N ASP A 418 -4.30 -20.43 -13.11
CA ASP A 418 -5.74 -20.57 -13.27
C ASP A 418 -6.38 -19.25 -13.76
N MET A 419 -7.68 -19.27 -14.02
CA MET A 419 -8.38 -18.06 -14.43
C MET A 419 -8.59 -17.08 -13.27
N ASP A 420 -8.40 -17.45 -12.01
CA ASP A 420 -8.42 -16.50 -10.88
C ASP A 420 -7.07 -15.81 -10.59
N ASP A 421 -6.02 -16.20 -11.31
CA ASP A 421 -4.71 -15.57 -11.20
C ASP A 421 -4.63 -14.18 -11.86
N GLY A 422 -3.95 -13.27 -11.15
CA GLY A 422 -3.61 -11.94 -11.67
C GLY A 422 -2.24 -11.95 -12.34
N VAL A 423 -2.14 -11.28 -13.49
CA VAL A 423 -0.91 -11.09 -14.25
C VAL A 423 -0.54 -9.62 -14.36
N LEU A 424 0.75 -9.36 -14.52
CA LEU A 424 1.27 -8.08 -14.98
C LEU A 424 1.47 -8.10 -16.50
N ILE A 425 1.27 -6.92 -17.09
CA ILE A 425 1.30 -6.68 -18.53
C ILE A 425 2.20 -5.48 -18.78
N HIS A 426 3.16 -5.65 -19.70
CA HIS A 426 4.03 -4.59 -20.23
C HIS A 426 3.86 -4.52 -21.74
N GLN A 427 3.17 -3.49 -22.23
CA GLN A 427 3.04 -3.22 -23.67
C GLN A 427 4.27 -2.47 -24.18
N PHE A 428 4.73 -2.84 -25.38
CA PHE A 428 5.94 -2.27 -25.99
C PHE A 428 5.90 -2.42 -27.52
N ILE A 429 6.70 -1.59 -28.20
CA ILE A 429 7.06 -1.81 -29.61
C ILE A 429 8.33 -2.65 -29.64
N ASP A 430 8.27 -3.82 -30.27
CA ASP A 430 9.42 -4.71 -30.37
C ASP A 430 10.41 -4.18 -31.41
N ILE A 431 11.63 -3.87 -30.98
CA ILE A 431 12.68 -3.33 -31.87
C ILE A 431 13.01 -4.30 -33.01
N LYS A 432 12.79 -5.60 -32.80
CA LYS A 432 13.11 -6.63 -33.80
C LYS A 432 12.27 -6.51 -35.08
N ASP A 433 10.98 -6.22 -34.96
CA ASP A 433 10.02 -6.22 -36.08
C ASP A 433 9.11 -4.98 -36.12
N ASN A 434 9.32 -4.03 -35.21
CA ASN A 434 8.57 -2.79 -35.09
C ASN A 434 7.04 -3.00 -34.92
N THR A 435 6.64 -4.10 -34.29
CA THR A 435 5.24 -4.41 -34.00
C THR A 435 4.92 -4.23 -32.51
N GLU A 436 3.68 -3.85 -32.21
CA GLU A 436 3.19 -3.79 -30.84
C GLU A 436 3.03 -5.20 -30.27
N LYS A 437 3.52 -5.40 -29.04
CA LYS A 437 3.41 -6.64 -28.27
C LYS A 437 3.21 -6.34 -26.80
N ALA A 438 2.78 -7.34 -26.05
CA ALA A 438 2.83 -7.34 -24.60
C ALA A 438 3.63 -8.53 -24.07
N VAL A 439 4.45 -8.27 -23.05
CA VAL A 439 4.94 -9.33 -22.16
C VAL A 439 3.95 -9.48 -21.02
N ILE A 440 3.54 -10.72 -20.74
CA ILE A 440 2.58 -11.06 -19.68
C ILE A 440 3.21 -12.10 -18.76
N TRP A 441 3.13 -11.88 -17.44
CA TRP A 441 3.69 -12.78 -16.42
C TRP A 441 2.92 -12.71 -15.11
N ARG A 442 3.03 -13.74 -14.27
CA ARG A 442 2.52 -13.72 -12.89
C ARG A 442 3.51 -13.05 -11.96
N GLN A 443 3.04 -12.50 -10.86
CA GLN A 443 3.93 -11.88 -9.88
C GLN A 443 3.84 -12.58 -8.52
N PRO A 444 4.96 -13.09 -7.97
CA PRO A 444 6.30 -13.20 -8.59
C PRO A 444 6.35 -14.31 -9.66
N ASN A 445 7.29 -14.23 -10.62
CA ASN A 445 7.51 -15.27 -11.63
C ASN A 445 8.84 -16.04 -11.44
N GLN A 446 9.00 -17.17 -12.12
CA GLN A 446 10.26 -17.83 -12.38
C GLN A 446 10.98 -17.27 -13.62
N TRP A 447 12.28 -17.53 -13.73
CA TRP A 447 13.06 -17.15 -14.91
C TRP A 447 12.54 -17.88 -16.16
N GLY A 448 12.01 -17.14 -17.13
CA GLY A 448 11.37 -17.69 -18.34
C GLY A 448 9.86 -17.93 -18.23
N GLU A 449 9.24 -17.67 -17.07
CA GLU A 449 7.79 -17.76 -16.86
C GLU A 449 7.11 -16.48 -17.38
N VAL A 450 7.13 -16.32 -18.71
CA VAL A 450 6.63 -15.14 -19.44
C VAL A 450 6.03 -15.59 -20.78
N VAL A 451 4.96 -14.92 -21.21
CA VAL A 451 4.40 -15.07 -22.56
C VAL A 451 4.44 -13.74 -23.30
N ILE A 452 4.61 -13.80 -24.63
CA ILE A 452 4.58 -12.63 -25.51
C ILE A 452 3.39 -12.81 -26.44
N LEU A 453 2.47 -11.86 -26.42
CA LEU A 453 1.28 -11.86 -27.27
C LEU A 453 1.17 -10.52 -28.01
N ARG A 454 0.48 -10.51 -29.15
CA ARG A 454 0.15 -9.29 -29.90
C ARG A 454 -1.22 -8.76 -29.47
N PRO A 455 -1.44 -7.45 -29.42
CA PRO A 455 -2.79 -6.94 -29.22
C PRO A 455 -3.68 -7.41 -30.38
N LEU A 456 -4.96 -7.65 -30.09
CA LEU A 456 -5.98 -7.87 -31.12
C LEU A 456 -6.07 -6.61 -32.00
N GLU A 457 -5.87 -6.75 -33.30
CA GLU A 457 -6.16 -5.68 -34.25
C GLU A 457 -7.68 -5.50 -34.33
N VAL A 458 -8.19 -4.46 -33.68
CA VAL A 458 -9.61 -4.13 -33.73
C VAL A 458 -9.91 -3.60 -35.13
N THR A 459 -10.46 -4.45 -36.01
CA THR A 459 -11.02 -4.00 -37.28
C THR A 459 -12.33 -3.23 -37.02
N ALA A 460 -12.70 -2.33 -37.93
CA ALA A 460 -13.91 -1.52 -37.80
C ALA A 460 -15.20 -2.36 -37.62
N GLU A 461 -15.20 -3.63 -38.05
CA GLU A 461 -16.32 -4.56 -37.89
C GLU A 461 -16.44 -5.08 -36.44
N VAL A 462 -15.33 -5.37 -35.75
CA VAL A 462 -15.33 -5.76 -34.32
C VAL A 462 -15.76 -4.59 -33.43
N ALA A 463 -15.41 -3.36 -33.82
CA ALA A 463 -15.82 -2.14 -33.10
C ALA A 463 -17.34 -1.90 -33.12
N THR A 464 -18.09 -2.52 -34.04
CA THR A 464 -19.55 -2.34 -34.14
C THR A 464 -20.37 -3.29 -33.27
N ALA A 465 -19.79 -4.39 -32.78
CA ALA A 465 -20.46 -5.31 -31.85
C ALA A 465 -20.39 -4.84 -30.39
N GLU A 466 -19.37 -4.07 -30.00
CA GLU A 466 -19.13 -3.60 -28.64
C GLU A 466 -18.56 -2.17 -28.62
N ALA A 467 -19.34 -1.21 -29.13
CA ALA A 467 -18.92 0.19 -29.33
C ALA A 467 -18.57 1.00 -28.06
N ASP A 468 -18.45 0.36 -26.89
CA ASP A 468 -18.00 0.98 -25.63
C ASP A 468 -16.74 0.34 -25.02
N VAL A 469 -16.18 -0.74 -25.59
CA VAL A 469 -14.90 -1.30 -25.10
C VAL A 469 -13.78 -0.39 -25.55
N ALA A 470 -13.56 0.66 -24.76
CA ALA A 470 -12.46 1.57 -24.90
C ALA A 470 -11.17 0.75 -24.81
N THR A 471 -10.57 0.47 -25.97
CA THR A 471 -9.10 0.47 -26.05
C THR A 471 -8.72 1.85 -25.55
N SER A 472 -8.42 1.97 -24.26
CA SER A 472 -7.89 3.20 -23.70
C SER A 472 -6.59 3.41 -24.46
N LYS A 473 -6.67 4.23 -25.51
CA LYS A 473 -5.50 4.74 -26.21
C LYS A 473 -4.83 5.60 -25.16
N ASN A 474 -4.01 4.95 -24.35
CA ASN A 474 -3.05 5.61 -23.52
C ASN A 474 -2.24 6.43 -24.51
N THR A 475 -2.44 7.74 -24.51
CA THR A 475 -1.85 8.65 -25.50
C THR A 475 -0.34 8.73 -25.37
N ALA A 476 0.21 8.14 -24.31
CA ALA A 476 1.64 7.97 -24.13
C ALA A 476 2.20 6.96 -25.15
N PRO A 477 3.30 7.30 -25.85
CA PRO A 477 3.96 6.37 -26.74
C PRO A 477 4.44 5.14 -25.96
N LEU A 478 4.24 3.96 -26.54
CA LEU A 478 4.75 2.72 -25.99
C LEU A 478 6.29 2.71 -25.99
N PRO A 479 6.93 2.09 -24.98
CA PRO A 479 8.38 1.96 -24.97
C PRO A 479 8.86 1.03 -26.08
N HIS A 480 10.06 1.28 -26.58
CA HIS A 480 10.75 0.37 -27.50
C HIS A 480 11.60 -0.60 -26.68
N ASN A 481 11.27 -1.89 -26.71
CA ASN A 481 12.04 -2.94 -26.03
C ASN A 481 12.45 -4.01 -27.05
N ASP A 482 13.56 -4.71 -26.81
CA ASP A 482 14.01 -5.82 -27.65
C ASP A 482 13.58 -7.15 -27.04
N SER A 483 12.59 -7.82 -27.63
CA SER A 483 12.07 -9.09 -27.11
C SER A 483 13.11 -10.21 -27.07
N ARG A 484 14.22 -10.08 -27.80
CA ARG A 484 15.34 -11.06 -27.78
C ARG A 484 16.12 -11.03 -26.47
N LEU A 485 15.93 -9.99 -25.65
CA LEU A 485 16.53 -9.87 -24.31
C LEU A 485 15.73 -10.59 -23.23
N LEU A 486 14.54 -11.10 -23.54
CA LEU A 486 13.77 -11.92 -22.61
C LEU A 486 14.46 -13.28 -22.39
N PRO A 487 14.31 -13.87 -21.20
CA PRO A 487 14.80 -15.22 -20.96
C PRO A 487 14.11 -16.23 -21.88
N PRO A 488 14.77 -17.35 -22.24
CA PRO A 488 14.11 -18.46 -22.90
C PRO A 488 12.89 -18.89 -22.07
N ARG A 489 11.76 -19.14 -22.74
CA ARG A 489 10.55 -19.58 -22.06
C ARG A 489 10.80 -20.85 -21.24
N ILE A 490 10.20 -20.91 -20.05
CA ILE A 490 10.44 -21.97 -19.06
C ILE A 490 10.15 -23.38 -19.60
N ASP A 491 9.19 -23.52 -20.51
CA ASP A 491 8.84 -24.79 -21.15
C ASP A 491 9.88 -25.27 -22.18
N ARG A 492 10.78 -24.39 -22.61
CA ARG A 492 11.90 -24.69 -23.51
C ARG A 492 13.23 -24.90 -22.77
N GLN A 493 13.25 -24.69 -21.46
CA GLN A 493 14.44 -24.91 -20.65
C GLN A 493 14.58 -26.40 -20.28
N PRO A 494 15.82 -26.90 -20.07
CA PRO A 494 16.03 -28.24 -19.55
C PRO A 494 15.27 -28.44 -18.24
N ARG A 495 14.50 -29.52 -18.15
CA ARG A 495 13.82 -29.86 -16.88
C ARG A 495 14.88 -30.28 -15.85
N PRO A 496 14.73 -29.87 -14.58
CA PRO A 496 15.43 -30.51 -13.47
C PRO A 496 15.37 -32.03 -13.61
N THR A 497 16.51 -32.71 -13.41
CA THR A 497 16.52 -34.17 -13.43
C THR A 497 15.73 -34.67 -12.22
N GLU A 498 14.49 -35.13 -12.43
CA GLU A 498 13.62 -35.68 -11.38
C GLU A 498 14.23 -36.91 -10.67
N ALA A 499 15.28 -37.51 -11.26
CA ALA A 499 16.02 -38.64 -10.71
C ALA A 499 16.75 -38.37 -9.38
N LEU A 500 16.77 -37.14 -8.88
CA LEU A 500 17.35 -36.77 -7.58
C LEU A 500 16.32 -36.68 -6.44
N GLN A 501 15.03 -36.96 -6.69
CA GLN A 501 14.04 -37.00 -5.61
C GLN A 501 14.31 -38.21 -4.71
N PRO A 502 14.67 -38.03 -3.42
CA PRO A 502 14.57 -39.12 -2.48
C PRO A 502 13.10 -39.57 -2.40
N GLU A 503 12.85 -40.86 -2.18
CA GLU A 503 11.48 -41.37 -1.95
C GLU A 503 10.83 -40.50 -0.87
N THR A 504 9.92 -39.65 -1.32
CA THR A 504 9.30 -38.67 -0.45
C THR A 504 8.25 -39.44 0.33
N GLN A 505 8.47 -39.63 1.63
CA GLN A 505 7.45 -40.22 2.49
C GLN A 505 6.22 -39.31 2.44
N THR A 506 5.21 -39.71 1.69
CA THR A 506 3.89 -39.12 1.80
C THR A 506 3.42 -39.43 3.20
N ALA A 507 3.27 -38.41 4.04
CA ALA A 507 2.73 -38.56 5.36
C ALA A 507 1.40 -39.33 5.27
N ASP A 508 1.22 -40.35 6.12
CA ASP A 508 -0.04 -41.07 6.20
C ASP A 508 -1.18 -40.08 6.40
N LEU A 509 -2.05 -39.99 5.39
CA LEU A 509 -3.16 -39.04 5.44
C LEU A 509 -4.14 -39.50 6.52
N PRO A 510 -4.41 -38.68 7.53
CA PRO A 510 -5.31 -39.09 8.60
C PRO A 510 -6.71 -39.30 8.04
N ALA A 511 -7.35 -40.40 8.43
CA ALA A 511 -8.69 -40.76 7.95
C ALA A 511 -9.77 -39.75 8.37
N ARG A 512 -9.52 -38.96 9.43
CA ARG A 512 -10.45 -37.97 9.97
C ARG A 512 -9.70 -36.76 10.52
N TYR A 513 -10.38 -35.61 10.54
CA TYR A 513 -9.90 -34.41 11.22
C TYR A 513 -9.93 -34.59 12.75
N SER A 514 -8.88 -34.14 13.43
CA SER A 514 -8.83 -33.93 14.88
C SER A 514 -7.79 -32.87 15.22
N ILE A 515 -7.89 -32.24 16.40
CA ILE A 515 -6.86 -31.31 16.89
C ILE A 515 -5.48 -31.99 16.95
N GLN A 516 -5.43 -33.26 17.37
CA GLN A 516 -4.18 -34.02 17.42
C GLN A 516 -3.59 -34.27 16.03
N ALA A 517 -4.40 -34.63 15.03
CA ALA A 517 -3.92 -34.82 13.67
C ALA A 517 -3.40 -33.50 13.06
N MET A 518 -4.03 -32.38 13.42
CA MET A 518 -3.55 -31.04 13.05
C MET A 518 -2.20 -30.69 13.68
N ASN A 519 -1.85 -31.22 14.86
CA ASN A 519 -0.52 -31.03 15.44
C ASN A 519 0.57 -31.70 14.60
N THR A 520 0.32 -32.91 14.09
CA THR A 520 1.24 -33.59 13.17
C THR A 520 1.40 -32.81 11.86
N ALA A 521 0.29 -32.32 11.28
CA ALA A 521 0.36 -31.46 10.09
C ALA A 521 1.13 -30.16 10.37
N ALA A 522 0.97 -29.57 11.56
CA ALA A 522 1.69 -28.36 11.95
C ALA A 522 3.19 -28.61 12.13
N GLN A 523 3.60 -29.77 12.65
CA GLN A 523 5.01 -30.16 12.74
C GLN A 523 5.62 -30.32 11.34
N ALA A 524 4.92 -30.96 10.41
CA ALA A 524 5.35 -31.06 9.01
C ALA A 524 5.45 -29.67 8.35
N ALA A 525 4.47 -28.80 8.60
CA ALA A 525 4.48 -27.42 8.11
C ALA A 525 5.66 -26.62 8.68
N ALA A 526 5.98 -26.80 9.97
CA ALA A 526 7.10 -26.15 10.64
C ALA A 526 8.45 -26.65 10.10
N ALA A 527 8.58 -27.94 9.80
CA ALA A 527 9.78 -28.50 9.16
C ALA A 527 10.04 -27.89 7.77
N ASN A 528 8.97 -27.60 7.04
CA ASN A 528 9.00 -26.98 5.71
C ASN A 528 9.00 -25.44 5.75
N ASP A 529 8.90 -24.81 6.93
CA ASP A 529 8.73 -23.37 7.05
C ASP A 529 9.91 -22.61 6.40
N GLY A 530 9.56 -21.59 5.62
CA GLY A 530 10.53 -20.74 4.93
C GLY A 530 11.24 -21.38 3.74
N VAL A 531 11.13 -22.69 3.47
CA VAL A 531 11.85 -23.34 2.35
C VAL A 531 11.43 -22.76 1.00
N LEU A 532 10.14 -22.54 0.76
CA LEU A 532 9.63 -21.88 -0.45
C LEU A 532 10.25 -20.50 -0.65
N GLY A 533 10.25 -19.66 0.40
CA GLY A 533 10.84 -18.32 0.34
C GLY A 533 12.36 -18.34 0.14
N GLN A 534 13.06 -19.30 0.75
CA GLN A 534 14.50 -19.50 0.57
C GLN A 534 14.83 -19.95 -0.86
N PHE A 535 14.02 -20.84 -1.44
CA PHE A 535 14.17 -21.30 -2.81
C PHE A 535 14.00 -20.14 -3.80
N CYS A 536 12.92 -19.37 -3.69
CA CYS A 536 12.70 -18.18 -4.52
C CYS A 536 13.85 -17.17 -4.39
N ASN A 537 14.32 -16.90 -3.16
CA ASN A 537 15.46 -16.02 -2.92
C ASN A 537 16.73 -16.51 -3.61
N LEU A 538 17.00 -17.81 -3.56
CA LEU A 538 18.17 -18.41 -4.23
C LEU A 538 18.06 -18.32 -5.75
N LEU A 539 16.90 -18.64 -6.33
CA LEU A 539 16.68 -18.52 -7.77
C LEU A 539 16.90 -17.07 -8.25
N MET A 540 16.32 -16.12 -7.54
CA MET A 540 16.50 -14.68 -7.80
C MET A 540 17.97 -14.25 -7.68
N LEU A 541 18.68 -14.69 -6.63
CA LEU A 541 20.11 -14.44 -6.47
C LEU A 541 20.93 -15.03 -7.62
N ALA A 542 20.61 -16.25 -8.04
CA ALA A 542 21.30 -16.91 -9.13
C ALA A 542 21.10 -16.18 -10.46
N VAL A 543 19.88 -15.75 -10.78
CA VAL A 543 19.61 -14.96 -11.99
C VAL A 543 20.35 -13.62 -11.93
N ALA A 544 20.34 -12.92 -10.79
CA ALA A 544 21.07 -11.66 -10.66
C ALA A 544 22.59 -11.83 -10.84
N VAL A 545 23.17 -12.92 -10.33
CA VAL A 545 24.63 -13.15 -10.33
C VAL A 545 25.14 -13.80 -11.62
N TYR A 546 24.36 -14.71 -12.20
CA TYR A 546 24.76 -15.54 -13.34
C TYR A 546 24.01 -15.22 -14.64
N GLY A 547 22.94 -14.42 -14.59
CA GLY A 547 22.06 -14.11 -15.72
C GLY A 547 21.05 -15.22 -16.05
N VAL A 548 21.10 -16.35 -15.35
CA VAL A 548 20.26 -17.54 -15.61
C VAL A 548 19.86 -18.23 -14.30
N ALA A 549 18.73 -18.95 -14.31
CA ALA A 549 18.37 -19.82 -13.21
C ALA A 549 19.30 -21.06 -13.14
N PRO A 550 19.53 -21.66 -11.96
CA PRO A 550 20.38 -22.84 -11.83
C PRO A 550 19.77 -24.04 -12.57
N VAL A 551 20.51 -24.59 -13.54
CA VAL A 551 20.14 -25.86 -14.21
C VAL A 551 20.16 -27.03 -13.22
N THR A 552 20.92 -26.89 -12.12
CA THR A 552 21.01 -27.88 -11.03
C THR A 552 19.92 -27.71 -9.98
N ALA A 553 18.88 -26.90 -10.22
CA ALA A 553 17.73 -26.84 -9.33
C ALA A 553 17.14 -28.26 -9.19
N PRO A 554 16.87 -28.75 -7.98
CA PRO A 554 16.48 -30.13 -7.78
C PRO A 554 15.05 -30.43 -8.24
N VAL A 555 14.16 -29.45 -8.15
CA VAL A 555 12.73 -29.55 -8.46
C VAL A 555 12.21 -28.23 -9.01
N ARG A 556 11.00 -28.27 -9.58
CA ARG A 556 10.26 -27.07 -9.98
C ARG A 556 9.69 -26.35 -8.76
N LEU A 557 9.38 -25.05 -8.92
CA LEU A 557 8.77 -24.25 -7.86
C LEU A 557 7.42 -24.82 -7.42
N GLU A 558 6.59 -25.29 -8.37
CA GLU A 558 5.29 -25.88 -8.04
C GLU A 558 5.40 -27.10 -7.12
N THR A 559 6.43 -27.94 -7.27
CA THR A 559 6.68 -29.08 -6.36
C THR A 559 6.93 -28.61 -4.93
N ILE A 560 7.64 -27.49 -4.76
CA ILE A 560 7.93 -26.91 -3.44
C ILE A 560 6.68 -26.24 -2.87
N ILE A 561 5.89 -25.56 -3.71
CA ILE A 561 4.57 -25.03 -3.33
C ILE A 561 3.69 -26.18 -2.83
N ASP A 562 3.57 -27.26 -3.59
CA ASP A 562 2.77 -28.42 -3.21
C ASP A 562 3.22 -29.03 -1.88
N ALA A 563 4.51 -29.24 -1.70
CA ALA A 563 5.07 -29.73 -0.44
C ALA A 563 4.78 -28.81 0.75
N THR A 564 4.82 -27.48 0.55
CA THR A 564 4.62 -26.51 1.62
C THR A 564 3.16 -26.21 1.94
N VAL A 565 2.25 -26.29 0.94
CA VAL A 565 0.85 -25.84 1.11
C VAL A 565 -0.23 -26.87 0.76
N LYS A 566 0.10 -28.00 0.12
CA LYS A 566 -0.89 -29.04 -0.26
C LYS A 566 -0.63 -30.39 0.40
N THR A 567 0.61 -30.89 0.41
CA THR A 567 0.91 -32.27 0.79
C THR A 567 1.60 -32.39 2.15
N GLY A 568 2.40 -31.39 2.55
CA GLY A 568 3.25 -31.50 3.74
C GLY A 568 4.43 -32.45 3.57
N ALA A 569 4.77 -32.80 2.33
CA ALA A 569 5.91 -33.66 2.00
C ALA A 569 7.22 -33.09 2.55
N ASP A 570 8.11 -33.94 3.07
CA ASP A 570 9.41 -33.50 3.57
C ASP A 570 10.30 -33.00 2.42
N ILE A 571 10.69 -31.72 2.52
CA ILE A 571 11.59 -31.04 1.57
C ILE A 571 12.85 -30.51 2.27
N SER A 572 13.24 -31.10 3.41
CA SER A 572 14.48 -30.78 4.14
C SER A 572 15.72 -30.86 3.25
N TRP A 573 15.76 -31.80 2.32
CA TRP A 573 16.83 -31.96 1.33
C TRP A 573 16.91 -30.78 0.33
N VAL A 574 15.78 -30.13 0.01
CA VAL A 574 15.78 -28.89 -0.79
C VAL A 574 16.42 -27.75 0.00
N LYS A 575 16.14 -27.67 1.31
CA LYS A 575 16.78 -26.69 2.21
C LYS A 575 18.29 -26.86 2.27
N GLU A 576 18.75 -28.11 2.32
CA GLU A 576 20.18 -28.43 2.25
C GLU A 576 20.78 -27.98 0.91
N TRP A 577 20.16 -28.33 -0.22
CA TRP A 577 20.60 -27.88 -1.54
C TRP A 577 20.66 -26.36 -1.64
N ILE A 578 19.65 -25.63 -1.12
CA ILE A 578 19.63 -24.16 -1.12
C ILE A 578 20.86 -23.61 -0.40
N THR A 579 21.16 -24.16 0.78
CA THR A 579 22.28 -23.74 1.61
C THR A 579 23.62 -24.00 0.90
N GLN A 580 23.79 -25.19 0.34
CA GLN A 580 25.00 -25.56 -0.41
C GLN A 580 25.20 -24.67 -1.65
N ALA A 581 24.13 -24.41 -2.41
CA ALA A 581 24.16 -23.55 -3.57
C ALA A 581 24.51 -22.10 -3.20
N ALA A 582 23.94 -21.56 -2.11
CA ALA A 582 24.26 -20.23 -1.61
C ALA A 582 25.73 -20.11 -1.17
N VAL A 583 26.27 -21.11 -0.45
CA VAL A 583 27.70 -21.14 -0.06
C VAL A 583 28.60 -21.16 -1.30
N LYS A 584 28.30 -22.01 -2.28
CA LYS A 584 29.05 -22.10 -3.53
C LYS A 584 29.01 -20.77 -4.28
N MET A 585 27.85 -20.12 -4.36
CA MET A 585 27.69 -18.83 -5.04
C MET A 585 28.62 -17.77 -4.46
N VAL A 586 28.65 -17.62 -3.13
CA VAL A 586 29.49 -16.63 -2.43
C VAL A 586 30.99 -16.89 -2.59
N GLN A 587 31.39 -18.15 -2.67
CA GLN A 587 32.79 -18.51 -2.88
C GLN A 587 33.31 -18.12 -4.28
N HIS A 588 32.45 -18.19 -5.30
CA HIS A 588 32.87 -18.11 -6.70
C HIS A 588 32.54 -16.78 -7.37
N ARG A 589 31.55 -16.03 -6.89
CA ARG A 589 31.10 -14.78 -7.53
C ARG A 589 30.89 -13.66 -6.52
N PRO A 590 31.17 -12.41 -6.91
CA PRO A 590 30.74 -11.25 -6.15
C PRO A 590 29.22 -11.09 -6.25
N ILE A 591 28.60 -10.62 -5.17
CA ILE A 591 27.15 -10.52 -4.99
C ILE A 591 26.74 -9.05 -4.98
N PRO A 592 25.66 -8.65 -5.70
CA PRO A 592 25.13 -7.29 -5.63
C PRO A 592 24.83 -6.89 -4.20
N ARG A 593 25.27 -5.69 -3.78
CA ARG A 593 25.13 -5.22 -2.39
C ARG A 593 23.67 -5.26 -1.95
N TYR A 594 22.76 -4.87 -2.85
CA TYR A 594 21.33 -4.84 -2.63
C TYR A 594 20.74 -6.20 -2.22
N LEU A 595 21.35 -7.32 -2.65
CA LEU A 595 20.86 -8.68 -2.35
C LEU A 595 21.53 -9.32 -1.13
N HIS A 596 22.46 -8.65 -0.45
CA HIS A 596 23.18 -9.19 0.71
C HIS A 596 22.23 -9.66 1.82
N ALA A 597 21.17 -8.89 2.13
CA ALA A 597 20.23 -9.25 3.19
C ALA A 597 19.49 -10.57 2.90
N LYS A 598 19.12 -10.83 1.63
CA LYS A 598 18.45 -12.08 1.24
C LYS A 598 19.42 -13.26 1.32
N LEU A 599 20.65 -13.06 0.85
CA LEU A 599 21.72 -14.05 0.95
C LEU A 599 22.06 -14.38 2.42
N TRP A 600 22.12 -13.40 3.30
CA TRP A 600 22.31 -13.64 4.74
C TRP A 600 21.18 -14.47 5.35
N GLY A 601 19.95 -14.32 4.84
CA GLY A 601 18.84 -15.20 5.19
C GLY A 601 19.09 -16.67 4.83
N LEU A 602 19.70 -16.93 3.66
CA LEU A 602 20.04 -18.28 3.20
C LEU A 602 21.23 -18.90 3.96
N LEU A 603 22.17 -18.06 4.40
CA LEU A 603 23.39 -18.49 5.10
C LEU A 603 23.22 -18.52 6.63
N ARG A 604 22.00 -18.35 7.15
CA ARG A 604 21.72 -18.24 8.59
C ARG A 604 22.25 -19.45 9.36
N ASP A 605 22.02 -20.64 8.82
CA ASP A 605 22.30 -21.93 9.47
C ASP A 605 23.74 -22.43 9.20
N VAL A 606 24.54 -21.67 8.44
CA VAL A 606 25.93 -22.02 8.11
C VAL A 606 26.86 -21.66 9.28
N LYS A 607 27.42 -22.67 9.96
CA LYS A 607 28.30 -22.51 11.14
C LYS A 607 29.44 -21.51 10.94
N LYS A 608 30.14 -21.58 9.80
CA LYS A 608 31.21 -20.65 9.42
C LYS A 608 30.76 -19.83 8.22
N ARG A 609 30.22 -18.64 8.50
CA ARG A 609 29.70 -17.74 7.46
C ARG A 609 30.80 -17.37 6.46
N PRO A 610 30.59 -17.59 5.15
CA PRO A 610 31.56 -17.19 4.14
C PRO A 610 31.62 -15.66 4.02
N PHE A 611 32.78 -15.14 3.62
CA PHE A 611 32.93 -13.72 3.31
C PHE A 611 32.23 -13.39 1.99
N ILE A 612 31.31 -12.43 2.01
CA ILE A 612 30.58 -11.98 0.82
C ILE A 612 31.40 -10.91 0.10
N LYS A 613 31.89 -11.23 -1.10
CA LYS A 613 32.47 -10.24 -2.01
C LYS A 613 31.35 -9.41 -2.64
N THR A 614 31.46 -8.09 -2.62
CA THR A 614 30.48 -7.19 -3.25
C THR A 614 30.78 -7.00 -4.73
N ALA A 615 29.76 -7.07 -5.58
CA ALA A 615 29.90 -6.74 -7.00
C ALA A 615 30.08 -5.22 -7.17
N SER A 616 31.06 -4.81 -7.98
CA SER A 616 31.25 -3.40 -8.33
C SER A 616 30.44 -3.07 -9.57
N GLY A 617 29.67 -1.97 -9.55
CA GLY A 617 28.92 -1.48 -10.71
C GLY A 617 27.77 -2.38 -11.18
N HIS A 618 27.22 -3.23 -10.30
CA HIS A 618 26.10 -4.07 -10.67
C HIS A 618 24.83 -3.24 -10.92
N TRP A 619 24.11 -3.53 -12.02
CA TRP A 619 22.94 -2.73 -12.46
C TRP A 619 21.88 -2.54 -11.37
N LEU A 620 21.65 -3.56 -10.53
CA LEU A 620 20.67 -3.50 -9.45
C LEU A 620 21.09 -2.55 -8.33
N ASP A 621 22.40 -2.45 -8.04
CA ASP A 621 22.93 -1.50 -7.06
C ASP A 621 22.85 -0.07 -7.63
N THR A 622 23.12 0.09 -8.92
CA THR A 622 22.97 1.37 -9.65
C THR A 622 21.50 1.82 -9.67
N LEU A 623 20.57 0.92 -9.99
CA LEU A 623 19.13 1.20 -9.97
C LEU A 623 18.68 1.61 -8.57
N HIS A 624 19.04 0.84 -7.54
CA HIS A 624 18.72 1.19 -6.15
C HIS A 624 19.27 2.56 -5.74
N THR A 625 20.49 2.89 -6.17
CA THR A 625 21.10 4.21 -5.95
C THR A 625 20.31 5.33 -6.63
N HIS A 626 19.92 5.16 -7.89
CA HIS A 626 19.13 6.18 -8.61
C HIS A 626 17.72 6.36 -8.02
N VAL A 627 17.05 5.29 -7.58
CA VAL A 627 15.79 5.44 -6.84
C VAL A 627 16.01 6.25 -5.55
N GLY A 628 17.11 6.00 -4.83
CA GLY A 628 17.49 6.78 -3.65
C GLY A 628 17.71 8.27 -3.95
N LEU A 629 18.38 8.60 -5.05
CA LEU A 629 18.57 9.97 -5.52
C LEU A 629 17.24 10.62 -5.89
N HIS A 630 16.37 9.92 -6.61
CA HIS A 630 15.03 10.42 -6.95
C HIS A 630 14.19 10.76 -5.72
N ILE A 631 14.30 10.01 -4.62
CA ILE A 631 13.64 10.37 -3.36
C ILE A 631 14.16 11.70 -2.81
N VAL A 632 15.47 11.93 -2.89
CA VAL A 632 16.08 13.20 -2.44
C VAL A 632 15.55 14.35 -3.30
N ASP A 633 15.52 14.16 -4.62
CA ASP A 633 15.01 15.16 -5.57
C ASP A 633 13.53 15.46 -5.34
N TYR A 634 12.70 14.41 -5.15
CA TYR A 634 11.29 14.57 -4.82
C TYR A 634 11.08 15.33 -3.50
N ARG A 635 11.88 15.06 -2.47
CA ARG A 635 11.81 15.82 -1.20
C ARG A 635 12.16 17.29 -1.41
N ALA A 636 13.19 17.57 -2.20
CA ALA A 636 13.57 18.95 -2.53
C ALA A 636 12.46 19.66 -3.32
N ALA A 637 11.85 19.00 -4.31
CA ALA A 637 10.73 19.54 -5.08
C ALA A 637 9.49 19.76 -4.19
N MET A 638 9.17 18.81 -3.31
CA MET A 638 8.12 18.94 -2.30
C MET A 638 8.38 20.17 -1.41
N ASP A 639 9.57 20.32 -0.84
CA ASP A 639 9.90 21.43 0.04
C ASP A 639 9.84 22.78 -0.70
N ALA A 640 10.24 22.82 -1.97
CA ALA A 640 10.12 24.00 -2.82
C ALA A 640 8.65 24.40 -3.06
N GLN A 641 7.76 23.42 -3.30
CA GLN A 641 6.32 23.65 -3.44
C GLN A 641 5.68 24.09 -2.11
N LEU A 642 6.07 23.45 -0.99
CA LEU A 642 5.61 23.82 0.34
C LEU A 642 6.02 25.25 0.74
N ALA A 643 7.17 25.73 0.27
CA ALA A 643 7.60 27.11 0.51
C ALA A 643 6.75 28.16 -0.23
N GLN A 644 6.01 27.77 -1.27
CA GLN A 644 5.09 28.65 -2.02
C GLN A 644 3.70 28.72 -1.40
N VAL A 645 3.39 27.84 -0.45
CA VAL A 645 2.09 27.81 0.24
C VAL A 645 1.94 29.05 1.10
N THR A 646 0.88 29.83 0.83
CA THR A 646 0.56 31.06 1.56
C THR A 646 -0.89 31.03 2.05
N PRO A 647 -1.17 31.34 3.33
CA PRO A 647 -2.54 31.46 3.82
C PRO A 647 -3.29 32.62 3.16
N PRO A 648 -4.63 32.56 3.03
CA PRO A 648 -5.45 33.66 2.56
C PRO A 648 -5.16 34.95 3.35
N VAL A 649 -5.06 36.07 2.63
CA VAL A 649 -4.76 37.38 3.20
C VAL A 649 -5.79 37.78 4.27
N ALA A 650 -7.06 37.39 4.12
CA ALA A 650 -8.11 37.62 5.12
C ALA A 650 -7.81 36.93 6.47
N LEU A 651 -7.26 35.71 6.44
CA LEU A 651 -6.83 34.98 7.65
C LEU A 651 -5.61 35.65 8.29
N LEU A 652 -4.67 36.15 7.49
CA LEU A 652 -3.51 36.91 7.99
C LEU A 652 -3.91 38.25 8.61
N ARG A 653 -4.89 38.95 8.04
CA ARG A 653 -5.43 40.21 8.59
C ARG A 653 -6.08 40.01 9.96
N LEU A 654 -6.81 38.90 10.14
CA LEU A 654 -7.36 38.50 11.45
C LEU A 654 -6.26 38.27 12.49
N ALA A 655 -5.16 37.59 12.11
CA ALA A 655 -4.00 37.40 13.00
C ALA A 655 -3.38 38.73 13.43
N VAL A 656 -3.18 39.66 12.49
CA VAL A 656 -2.56 40.98 12.72
C VAL A 656 -3.44 41.91 13.56
N THR A 657 -4.76 41.77 13.53
CA THR A 657 -5.68 42.53 14.40
C THR A 657 -5.72 42.01 15.85
N THR A 658 -5.12 40.85 16.11
CA THR A 658 -4.85 40.35 17.47
C THR A 658 -3.52 40.93 17.91
N THR A 659 -3.49 41.75 18.97
CA THR A 659 -2.23 42.28 19.50
C THR A 659 -1.30 41.14 19.90
N ASP A 660 0.01 41.24 19.65
CA ASP A 660 1.03 40.21 19.98
C ASP A 660 0.94 39.71 21.44
N THR A 661 0.53 40.59 22.36
CA THR A 661 0.31 40.29 23.78
C THR A 661 -0.85 39.34 24.04
N ASP A 662 -1.86 39.29 23.17
CA ASP A 662 -2.97 38.35 23.26
C ASP A 662 -2.55 36.98 22.70
N VAL A 663 -1.81 36.92 21.60
CA VAL A 663 -1.42 35.65 20.94
C VAL A 663 -0.43 34.86 21.79
N ASP A 664 0.58 35.51 22.37
CA ASP A 664 1.55 34.85 23.26
C ASP A 664 0.91 34.40 24.58
N ASN A 665 0.04 35.23 25.17
CA ASN A 665 -0.73 34.83 26.36
C ASN A 665 -1.69 33.70 26.05
N ILE A 666 -2.34 33.71 24.88
CA ILE A 666 -3.27 32.67 24.45
C ILE A 666 -2.53 31.37 24.16
N GLY A 667 -1.41 31.42 23.44
CA GLY A 667 -0.55 30.26 23.15
C GLY A 667 0.00 29.64 24.44
N GLY A 668 0.50 30.48 25.36
CA GLY A 668 0.94 30.06 26.69
C GLY A 668 -0.19 29.45 27.53
N ARG A 669 -1.40 30.03 27.52
CA ARG A 669 -2.57 29.50 28.24
C ARG A 669 -3.08 28.20 27.65
N LEU A 670 -3.13 28.07 26.33
CA LEU A 670 -3.50 26.82 25.64
C LEU A 670 -2.49 25.71 25.91
N HIS A 671 -1.20 26.05 25.93
CA HIS A 671 -0.15 25.12 26.29
C HIS A 671 -0.27 24.67 27.75
N ALA A 672 -0.49 25.60 28.68
CA ALA A 672 -0.69 25.30 30.10
C ALA A 672 -1.97 24.45 30.33
N LEU A 673 -3.06 24.76 29.64
CA LEU A 673 -4.30 23.98 29.65
C LEU A 673 -4.10 22.57 29.10
N TYR A 674 -3.35 22.44 28.02
CA TYR A 674 -2.99 21.14 27.45
C TYR A 674 -2.12 20.34 28.42
N GLU A 675 -1.06 20.92 28.98
CA GLU A 675 -0.21 20.25 29.98
C GLU A 675 -1.02 19.85 31.22
N ALA A 676 -1.92 20.69 31.72
CA ALA A 676 -2.77 20.38 32.86
C ALA A 676 -3.75 19.23 32.57
N ALA A 677 -4.43 19.26 31.42
CA ALA A 677 -5.33 18.18 30.99
C ALA A 677 -4.56 16.87 30.75
N TYR A 678 -3.37 16.96 30.17
CA TYR A 678 -2.49 15.82 29.94
C TYR A 678 -2.00 15.23 31.27
N GLN A 679 -1.54 16.06 32.21
CA GLN A 679 -1.10 15.65 33.54
C GLN A 679 -2.25 15.05 34.37
N ALA A 680 -3.47 15.58 34.27
CA ALA A 680 -4.64 15.02 34.95
C ALA A 680 -4.99 13.60 34.46
N VAL A 681 -4.82 13.33 33.17
CA VAL A 681 -5.10 12.01 32.57
C VAL A 681 -3.98 11.00 32.86
N TYR A 682 -2.72 11.44 32.88
CA TYR A 682 -1.55 10.55 32.95
C TYR A 682 -0.82 10.54 34.29
N GLY A 683 -1.18 11.43 35.21
CA GLY A 683 -0.49 11.62 36.49
C GLY A 683 0.95 12.12 36.38
N ARG A 684 1.41 12.52 35.18
CA ARG A 684 2.78 12.94 34.84
C ARG A 684 2.77 14.00 33.75
N SER A 685 3.78 14.87 33.70
CA SER A 685 3.88 15.93 32.68
C SER A 685 4.28 15.37 31.30
N CYS A 686 4.09 16.15 30.22
CA CYS A 686 4.54 15.72 28.89
C CYS A 686 6.05 15.46 28.83
N ASP A 687 6.85 16.29 29.52
CA ASP A 687 8.31 16.20 29.49
C ASP A 687 8.82 14.96 30.22
N GLU A 688 8.17 14.56 31.32
CA GLU A 688 8.48 13.31 32.04
C GLU A 688 8.22 12.06 31.18
N LEU A 689 7.15 12.09 30.37
CA LEU A 689 6.80 11.00 29.47
C LEU A 689 7.66 10.99 28.20
N ALA A 690 8.07 12.16 27.69
CA ALA A 690 8.99 12.29 26.57
C ALA A 690 10.42 11.83 26.93
N ALA A 691 10.85 12.06 28.18
CA ALA A 691 12.11 11.56 28.71
C ALA A 691 12.08 10.06 29.03
N ALA A 692 10.90 9.47 29.24
CA ALA A 692 10.76 8.04 29.46
C ALA A 692 11.03 7.25 28.17
N LYS A 693 11.91 6.24 28.24
CA LYS A 693 12.20 5.30 27.13
C LYS A 693 11.01 4.37 26.87
N LEU A 694 9.92 4.90 26.33
CA LEU A 694 8.76 4.12 25.92
C LEU A 694 8.96 3.53 24.52
N THR A 695 8.52 2.29 24.31
CA THR A 695 8.45 1.68 22.98
C THR A 695 7.43 2.43 22.11
N LYS A 696 7.67 2.51 20.80
CA LYS A 696 6.79 3.21 19.85
C LYS A 696 5.33 2.75 19.95
N GLN A 697 5.11 1.45 20.09
CA GLN A 697 3.78 0.84 20.26
C GLN A 697 3.07 1.28 21.53
N ARG A 698 3.78 1.40 22.67
CA ARG A 698 3.19 1.87 23.94
C ARG A 698 2.86 3.37 23.85
N ARG A 699 3.70 4.15 23.16
CA ARG A 699 3.44 5.56 22.84
C ARG A 699 2.19 5.70 21.98
N ASP A 700 2.08 4.91 20.91
CA ASP A 700 0.93 4.93 19.99
C ASP A 700 -0.37 4.47 20.68
N GLN A 701 -0.32 3.43 21.54
CA GLN A 701 -1.47 2.98 22.34
C GLN A 701 -1.95 4.05 23.33
N LEU A 702 -1.03 4.63 24.11
CA LEU A 702 -1.37 5.69 25.08
C LEU A 702 -1.93 6.94 24.37
N THR A 703 -1.36 7.30 23.22
CA THR A 703 -1.80 8.41 22.36
C THR A 703 -3.22 8.17 21.83
N HIS A 704 -3.57 6.95 21.43
CA HIS A 704 -4.78 6.67 20.66
C HIS A 704 -6.00 6.25 21.49
N GLN A 705 -5.81 5.60 22.65
CA GLN A 705 -6.93 5.05 23.44
C GLN A 705 -7.42 5.93 24.60
N TYR A 706 -6.58 6.82 25.16
CA TYR A 706 -6.95 7.56 26.38
C TYR A 706 -6.67 9.08 26.32
N ALA A 707 -5.66 9.54 25.56
CA ALA A 707 -5.29 10.97 25.48
C ALA A 707 -6.29 11.79 24.68
N SER A 708 -6.57 11.33 23.46
CA SER A 708 -7.27 12.12 22.46
C SER A 708 -8.79 12.00 22.59
N GLN A 709 -9.36 11.99 23.78
CA GLN A 709 -10.83 12.14 23.89
C GLN A 709 -11.17 12.86 25.17
N ALA A 710 -10.46 12.51 26.26
CA ALA A 710 -10.46 13.31 27.48
C ALA A 710 -9.83 14.69 27.26
N ALA A 711 -8.74 14.81 26.48
CA ALA A 711 -8.06 16.08 26.30
C ALA A 711 -8.76 17.09 25.35
N GLN A 712 -9.17 16.76 24.12
CA GLN A 712 -10.60 16.53 23.77
C GLN A 712 -11.59 17.33 24.61
N GLN A 713 -12.38 16.61 25.40
CA GLN A 713 -13.49 17.15 26.16
C GLN A 713 -13.06 18.28 27.10
N ALA A 714 -11.86 18.18 27.70
CA ALA A 714 -11.31 19.23 28.56
C ALA A 714 -11.03 20.53 27.80
N LEU A 715 -10.32 20.48 26.67
CA LEU A 715 -10.02 21.68 25.88
C LEU A 715 -11.27 22.25 25.21
N HIS A 716 -12.20 21.40 24.77
CA HIS A 716 -13.50 21.84 24.25
C HIS A 716 -14.32 22.54 25.33
N ALA A 717 -14.40 21.98 26.55
CA ALA A 717 -15.09 22.60 27.67
C ALA A 717 -14.49 23.96 28.05
N GLU A 718 -13.16 24.09 27.98
CA GLU A 718 -12.45 25.34 28.25
C GLU A 718 -12.58 26.36 27.12
N LEU A 719 -12.61 25.92 25.87
CA LEU A 719 -12.97 26.76 24.72
C LEU A 719 -14.40 27.30 24.88
N CYS A 720 -15.37 26.45 25.22
CA CYS A 720 -16.76 26.89 25.44
C CYS A 720 -16.91 27.89 26.61
N LYS A 721 -15.97 27.92 27.56
CA LYS A 721 -15.95 28.90 28.67
C LYS A 721 -15.32 30.23 28.28
N ALA A 722 -14.52 30.28 27.21
CA ALA A 722 -13.94 31.53 26.74
C ALA A 722 -15.04 32.43 26.16
N PRO A 723 -14.92 33.77 26.25
CA PRO A 723 -15.83 34.69 25.57
C PRO A 723 -15.87 34.40 24.06
N GLU A 724 -17.02 34.59 23.42
CA GLU A 724 -17.22 34.27 21.98
C GLU A 724 -16.17 34.95 21.07
N SER A 725 -15.82 36.20 21.38
CA SER A 725 -14.75 36.97 20.72
C SER A 725 -13.35 36.38 20.88
N MET A 726 -13.13 35.54 21.89
CA MET A 726 -11.87 34.84 22.18
C MET A 726 -11.87 33.41 21.62
N GLN A 727 -13.04 32.76 21.58
CA GLN A 727 -13.21 31.43 20.96
C GLN A 727 -12.81 31.45 19.49
N GLU A 728 -13.22 32.48 18.74
CA GLU A 728 -12.84 32.63 17.33
C GLU A 728 -11.33 32.76 17.14
N LYS A 729 -10.68 33.58 17.97
CA LYS A 729 -9.23 33.80 17.94
C LYS A 729 -8.47 32.53 18.33
N LEU A 730 -8.95 31.78 19.32
CA LEU A 730 -8.38 30.51 19.75
C LEU A 730 -8.50 29.45 18.66
N LEU A 731 -9.70 29.24 18.11
CA LEU A 731 -9.94 28.29 17.00
C LEU A 731 -9.08 28.64 15.78
N PHE A 732 -8.91 29.93 15.49
CA PHE A 732 -8.01 30.44 14.46
C PHE A 732 -6.54 30.09 14.72
N ILE A 733 -6.00 30.35 15.92
CA ILE A 733 -4.61 30.04 16.27
C ILE A 733 -4.35 28.53 16.22
N LEU A 734 -5.29 27.72 16.72
CA LEU A 734 -5.25 26.25 16.69
C LEU A 734 -5.22 25.73 15.24
N ALA A 735 -6.08 26.29 14.37
CA ALA A 735 -6.11 25.95 12.95
C ALA A 735 -4.83 26.41 12.25
N TYR A 736 -4.38 27.65 12.47
CA TYR A 736 -3.18 28.20 11.85
C TYR A 736 -1.91 27.41 12.19
N ALA A 737 -1.69 27.07 13.47
CA ALA A 737 -0.53 26.30 13.90
C ALA A 737 -0.48 24.90 13.26
N TYR A 738 -1.63 24.23 13.15
CA TYR A 738 -1.76 22.96 12.44
C TYR A 738 -1.49 23.11 10.95
N LEU A 739 -2.12 24.10 10.33
CA LEU A 739 -2.06 24.35 8.90
C LEU A 739 -0.67 24.81 8.45
N GLN A 740 0.12 25.40 9.36
CA GLN A 740 1.54 25.74 9.15
C GLN A 740 2.50 24.59 9.52
N GLY A 741 2.00 23.46 9.99
CA GLY A 741 2.84 22.31 10.35
C GLY A 741 3.88 22.61 11.44
N GLN A 742 3.63 23.60 12.31
CA GLN A 742 4.56 24.03 13.37
C GLN A 742 4.47 23.17 14.65
N SER A 743 3.52 22.23 14.73
CA SER A 743 3.42 21.30 15.86
C SER A 743 3.75 19.86 15.46
N ASP A 744 4.97 19.42 15.79
CA ASP A 744 5.38 18.01 15.73
C ASP A 744 4.70 17.13 16.81
N ARG A 745 3.91 17.73 17.72
CA ARG A 745 3.16 16.99 18.76
C ARG A 745 1.91 16.34 18.15
N ALA A 746 2.05 15.07 17.75
CA ALA A 746 1.07 14.24 17.03
C ALA A 746 -0.35 14.13 17.64
N ILE A 747 -0.54 14.51 18.90
CA ILE A 747 -1.84 14.44 19.62
C ILE A 747 -2.73 15.64 19.28
N TRP A 748 -2.15 16.82 19.10
CA TRP A 748 -2.89 18.06 18.81
C TRP A 748 -3.55 18.02 17.41
N ASN A 749 -2.81 17.45 16.45
CA ASN A 749 -3.13 17.42 15.03
C ASN A 749 -4.29 16.51 14.63
N ARG A 750 -4.63 15.49 15.44
CA ARG A 750 -5.55 14.44 14.98
C ARG A 750 -7.01 14.68 15.33
N THR A 751 -7.32 15.66 16.17
CA THR A 751 -8.68 15.72 16.74
C THR A 751 -9.18 17.11 17.08
N LEU A 752 -8.35 18.01 17.60
CA LEU A 752 -8.80 19.39 17.88
C LEU A 752 -8.85 20.24 16.63
N THR A 753 -7.96 19.98 15.68
CA THR A 753 -7.91 20.73 14.44
C THR A 753 -9.02 20.39 13.48
N ALA A 754 -9.52 19.16 13.47
CA ALA A 754 -10.69 18.81 12.67
C ALA A 754 -11.90 19.64 13.12
N THR A 755 -12.18 19.68 14.44
CA THR A 755 -13.26 20.49 15.02
C THR A 755 -13.06 22.00 14.78
N ALA A 756 -11.84 22.52 14.93
CA ALA A 756 -11.56 23.92 14.67
C ALA A 756 -11.69 24.31 13.18
N VAL A 757 -11.24 23.44 12.28
CA VAL A 757 -11.40 23.61 10.82
C VAL A 757 -12.87 23.54 10.43
N THR A 758 -13.65 22.61 11.00
CA THR A 758 -15.11 22.53 10.80
C THR A 758 -15.80 23.79 11.29
N ALA A 759 -15.49 24.28 12.49
CA ALA A 759 -16.09 25.50 13.06
C ALA A 759 -15.75 26.76 12.24
N LEU A 760 -14.52 26.88 11.73
CA LEU A 760 -14.12 28.00 10.85
C LEU A 760 -14.79 27.91 9.46
N ALA A 761 -15.00 26.69 8.94
CA ALA A 761 -15.70 26.47 7.69
C ALA A 761 -17.19 26.79 7.81
N GLU A 762 -17.85 26.38 8.89
CA GLU A 762 -19.27 26.66 9.17
C GLU A 762 -19.58 28.15 9.32
N ARG A 763 -18.58 28.94 9.76
CA ARG A 763 -18.69 30.41 9.86
C ARG A 763 -18.39 31.14 8.54
N GLY A 764 -18.03 30.42 7.48
CA GLY A 764 -17.74 31.00 6.15
C GLY A 764 -16.34 31.60 5.99
N TRP A 765 -15.45 31.44 6.97
CA TRP A 765 -14.15 32.13 6.99
C TRP A 765 -13.08 31.47 6.12
N LEU A 766 -13.34 30.25 5.65
CA LEU A 766 -12.46 29.51 4.75
C LEU A 766 -12.86 29.66 3.27
N ALA A 767 -13.98 30.34 2.98
CA ALA A 767 -14.45 30.63 1.64
C ALA A 767 -14.22 32.10 1.29
N VAL A 768 -12.96 32.49 1.09
CA VAL A 768 -12.66 33.80 0.48
C VAL A 768 -11.55 33.61 -0.54
N ALA A 769 -11.96 33.49 -1.81
CA ALA A 769 -11.13 33.92 -2.93
C ALA A 769 -11.25 35.45 -3.00
N ASP A 770 -10.13 36.15 -2.95
CA ASP A 770 -10.13 37.55 -3.35
C ASP A 770 -8.79 37.93 -3.98
N ASP A 771 -8.89 38.60 -5.12
CA ASP A 771 -7.96 38.55 -6.25
C ASP A 771 -6.87 39.63 -6.18
N GLN A 772 -6.39 39.98 -4.99
CA GLN A 772 -5.36 41.01 -4.84
C GLN A 772 -3.96 40.42 -4.66
N GLN A 773 -3.09 40.67 -5.65
CA GLN A 773 -1.71 40.19 -5.73
C GLN A 773 -0.80 40.76 -4.64
N VAL A 774 -0.83 40.18 -3.44
CA VAL A 774 0.19 40.40 -2.41
C VAL A 774 1.33 39.40 -2.65
N LEU A 775 2.55 39.89 -2.89
CA LEU A 775 3.72 39.05 -3.14
C LEU A 775 4.48 38.82 -1.82
N THR A 776 4.69 37.56 -1.45
CA THR A 776 5.53 37.19 -0.30
C THR A 776 6.94 36.92 -0.77
N VAL A 777 7.93 37.61 -0.20
CA VAL A 777 9.34 37.51 -0.64
C VAL A 777 10.24 37.24 0.56
N THR A 778 11.20 36.33 0.39
CA THR A 778 12.26 36.13 1.39
C THR A 778 13.52 36.81 0.90
N VAL A 779 13.98 37.82 1.63
CA VAL A 779 15.24 38.51 1.36
C VAL A 779 16.34 37.78 2.11
N GLN A 780 17.16 37.06 1.35
CA GLN A 780 18.33 36.38 1.89
C GLN A 780 19.49 37.38 2.02
N HIS A 781 20.32 37.17 3.04
CA HIS A 781 21.52 37.97 3.29
C HIS A 781 21.22 39.46 3.52
N VAL A 782 20.50 39.77 4.60
CA VAL A 782 20.10 41.14 4.91
C VAL A 782 21.32 41.98 5.32
N TRP A 783 21.69 42.98 4.53
CA TRP A 783 22.88 43.82 4.71
C TRP A 783 22.47 45.25 5.07
N TYR A 784 21.97 45.46 6.29
CA TYR A 784 21.65 46.80 6.75
C TYR A 784 22.78 47.38 7.61
N ASN A 785 23.22 48.59 7.23
CA ASN A 785 24.28 49.44 7.78
C ASN A 785 24.75 49.13 9.22
N LEU A 786 25.70 48.19 9.35
CA LEU A 786 26.57 48.05 10.51
C LEU A 786 28.00 47.99 9.99
N LYS A 787 28.90 48.63 10.72
CA LYS A 787 30.32 48.95 10.47
C LYS A 787 31.26 47.81 9.99
N TYR A 788 30.74 46.64 9.59
CA TYR A 788 31.49 45.41 9.28
C TYR A 788 30.94 44.62 8.08
N ALA A 789 30.56 45.28 6.99
CA ALA A 789 30.15 44.62 5.76
C ALA A 789 31.36 44.00 4.99
N ARG A 790 31.88 42.84 5.42
CA ARG A 790 32.76 42.00 4.57
C ARG A 790 32.61 40.48 4.68
N VAL A 791 31.72 39.89 5.51
CA VAL A 791 31.51 38.42 5.51
C VAL A 791 30.04 38.04 5.82
N PRO A 792 29.39 37.17 5.03
CA PRO A 792 28.09 36.58 5.36
C PRO A 792 28.12 35.84 6.71
N VAL A 793 27.14 36.09 7.58
CA VAL A 793 27.09 35.59 8.97
C VAL A 793 27.11 34.06 9.06
N ALA A 794 26.60 33.35 8.03
CA ALA A 794 26.61 31.90 7.91
C ALA A 794 28.03 31.25 7.86
N ARG A 795 29.12 32.04 7.88
CA ARG A 795 30.50 31.56 7.80
C ARG A 795 31.42 31.96 8.97
N ARG A 796 30.89 32.37 10.14
CA ARG A 796 31.73 32.65 11.33
C ARG A 796 31.95 31.37 12.17
N PRO A 797 33.18 30.82 12.29
CA PRO A 797 33.40 29.47 12.85
C PRO A 797 33.45 29.37 14.39
N LYS A 798 33.15 30.43 15.16
CA LYS A 798 33.44 30.46 16.61
C LYS A 798 32.30 30.94 17.53
N MET A 799 31.04 30.94 17.10
CA MET A 799 29.89 31.22 18.00
C MET A 799 29.00 29.98 18.10
N SER A 800 28.49 29.69 19.30
CA SER A 800 27.50 28.64 19.53
C SER A 800 26.14 29.00 18.89
N ALA A 801 25.25 28.03 18.71
CA ALA A 801 23.92 28.27 18.10
C ALA A 801 23.07 29.24 18.95
N ALA A 802 23.12 29.11 20.29
CA ALA A 802 22.40 29.98 21.21
C ALA A 802 22.86 31.45 21.13
N GLU A 803 24.13 31.71 20.87
CA GLU A 803 24.66 33.08 20.71
C GLU A 803 24.33 33.71 19.35
N ARG A 804 23.88 32.92 18.37
CA ARG A 804 23.48 33.41 17.04
C ARG A 804 22.03 33.85 16.97
N ASP A 805 21.14 33.28 17.78
CA ASP A 805 19.70 33.36 17.50
C ASP A 805 19.01 34.56 18.16
N GLU A 806 19.34 34.92 19.42
CA GLU A 806 18.54 35.94 20.14
C GLU A 806 18.89 37.41 19.78
N PRO A 807 20.16 37.84 19.77
CA PRO A 807 20.51 39.24 19.44
C PRO A 807 20.32 39.55 17.95
N LEU A 808 20.46 38.55 17.08
CA LEU A 808 20.37 38.70 15.63
C LEU A 808 18.93 38.79 15.15
N LEU A 809 18.04 37.89 15.62
CA LEU A 809 16.62 37.95 15.27
C LEU A 809 15.99 39.26 15.79
N ALA A 810 16.41 39.74 16.97
CA ALA A 810 15.99 41.05 17.48
C ALA A 810 16.47 42.22 16.60
N GLN A 811 17.70 42.18 16.08
CA GLN A 811 18.20 43.19 15.15
C GLN A 811 17.51 43.15 13.79
N VAL A 812 17.25 41.95 13.25
CA VAL A 812 16.52 41.77 11.99
C VAL A 812 15.06 42.19 12.15
N ALA A 813 14.42 41.89 13.28
CA ALA A 813 13.08 42.40 13.61
C ALA A 813 13.05 43.92 13.74
N HIS A 814 14.05 44.52 14.37
CA HIS A 814 14.19 45.99 14.48
C HIS A 814 14.38 46.66 13.12
N VAL A 815 15.07 45.99 12.20
CA VAL A 815 15.21 46.44 10.81
C VAL A 815 13.88 46.28 10.07
N GLY A 816 13.23 45.10 10.19
CA GLY A 816 11.91 44.78 9.64
C GLY A 816 10.86 45.84 9.98
N SER A 817 10.77 46.24 11.25
CA SER A 817 9.79 47.23 11.71
C SER A 817 10.02 48.65 11.19
N LYS A 818 11.19 48.95 10.63
CA LYS A 818 11.54 50.28 10.09
C LYS A 818 11.43 50.37 8.58
N ILE A 819 11.16 49.26 7.88
CA ILE A 819 11.06 49.24 6.43
C ILE A 819 9.59 49.31 6.04
N SER A 820 9.18 50.45 5.50
CA SER A 820 7.83 50.65 4.96
C SER A 820 7.77 50.54 3.43
N ALA A 821 8.91 50.62 2.74
CA ALA A 821 8.98 50.51 1.29
C ALA A 821 10.36 50.10 0.77
N VAL A 822 10.36 49.34 -0.34
CA VAL A 822 11.56 48.85 -1.03
C VAL A 822 11.42 48.98 -2.54
N GLU A 823 12.56 48.96 -3.23
CA GLU A 823 12.63 48.94 -4.69
C GLU A 823 13.36 47.66 -5.11
N ILE A 824 12.75 46.87 -5.99
CA ILE A 824 13.38 45.69 -6.58
C ILE A 824 14.06 46.10 -7.89
N ARG A 825 15.35 45.78 -8.00
CA ARG A 825 16.19 46.05 -9.17
C ARG A 825 16.78 44.75 -9.72
N ASN A 826 16.92 44.67 -11.04
CA ASN A 826 17.43 43.50 -11.76
C ASN A 826 16.75 42.17 -11.37
N GLY A 827 15.45 42.26 -11.05
CA GLY A 827 14.56 41.16 -10.65
C GLY A 827 14.83 40.57 -9.27
N ARG A 828 15.87 41.02 -8.56
CA ARG A 828 16.42 40.28 -7.39
C ARG A 828 17.03 41.13 -6.29
N ALA A 829 17.59 42.30 -6.61
CA ALA A 829 18.22 43.16 -5.61
C ALA A 829 17.15 43.98 -4.90
N VAL A 830 17.04 43.85 -3.58
CA VAL A 830 16.04 44.59 -2.78
C VAL A 830 16.73 45.80 -2.16
N HIS A 831 16.32 46.99 -2.56
CA HIS A 831 16.86 48.25 -2.04
C HIS A 831 15.85 48.92 -1.11
N SER A 832 16.32 49.56 -0.05
CA SER A 832 15.47 50.43 0.76
C SER A 832 15.06 51.64 -0.07
N GLN A 833 13.77 51.92 -0.21
CA GLN A 833 13.36 53.12 -0.94
C GLN A 833 13.77 54.39 -0.20
N ARG A 834 13.79 54.34 1.14
CA ARG A 834 14.14 55.48 2.00
C ARG A 834 15.63 55.85 1.92
N THR A 835 16.52 54.87 1.86
CA THR A 835 17.98 55.10 1.93
C THR A 835 18.74 54.77 0.65
N GLY A 836 18.11 54.10 -0.31
CA GLY A 836 18.73 53.60 -1.55
C GLY A 836 19.67 52.41 -1.35
N LEU A 837 19.94 51.99 -0.10
CA LEU A 837 20.89 50.94 0.22
C LEU A 837 20.37 49.56 -0.18
N LEU A 838 21.26 48.71 -0.70
CA LEU A 838 20.97 47.29 -0.93
C LEU A 838 20.72 46.61 0.41
N MET A 839 19.50 46.14 0.60
CA MET A 839 19.08 45.46 1.81
C MET A 839 19.36 43.96 1.74
N GLY A 840 19.36 43.37 0.55
CA GLY A 840 19.67 41.96 0.36
C GLY A 840 19.23 41.46 -1.01
N MET A 841 19.31 40.14 -1.21
CA MET A 841 18.99 39.51 -2.48
C MET A 841 17.82 38.54 -2.34
N LEU A 842 16.92 38.55 -3.31
CA LEU A 842 15.92 37.51 -3.46
C LEU A 842 16.58 36.19 -3.90
N ALA A 843 15.94 35.07 -3.54
CA ALA A 843 16.34 33.74 -3.99
C ALA A 843 16.47 33.69 -5.53
N LYS A 844 17.37 32.84 -6.05
CA LYS A 844 17.61 32.72 -7.50
C LYS A 844 16.36 32.37 -8.31
N THR A 845 15.38 31.75 -7.66
CA THR A 845 14.12 31.30 -8.25
C THR A 845 13.00 32.34 -8.18
N ALA A 846 13.18 33.44 -7.44
CA ALA A 846 12.16 34.48 -7.33
C ALA A 846 12.13 35.33 -8.61
N CYS A 847 10.99 35.35 -9.29
CA CYS A 847 10.73 36.21 -10.46
C CYS A 847 9.80 37.34 -10.04
N ILE A 848 10.38 38.46 -9.60
CA ILE A 848 9.60 39.64 -9.19
C ILE A 848 9.93 40.79 -10.13
N PRO A 849 8.93 41.49 -10.70
CA PRO A 849 9.18 42.65 -11.55
C PRO A 849 10.05 43.70 -10.85
N ASN A 850 10.83 44.42 -11.64
CA ASN A 850 11.46 45.63 -11.11
C ASN A 850 10.38 46.66 -10.81
N GLY A 851 10.51 47.37 -9.70
CA GLY A 851 9.51 48.34 -9.30
C GLY A 851 9.59 48.71 -7.83
N LYS A 852 8.76 49.67 -7.45
CA LYS A 852 8.61 50.11 -6.07
C LYS A 852 7.50 49.29 -5.40
N TYR A 853 7.77 48.88 -4.17
CA TYR A 853 6.88 48.07 -3.37
C TYR A 853 6.71 48.69 -1.99
N THR A 854 5.47 48.78 -1.52
CA THR A 854 5.23 49.02 -0.09
C THR A 854 5.40 47.72 0.67
N VAL A 855 6.09 47.79 1.80
CA VAL A 855 6.30 46.66 2.69
C VAL A 855 5.19 46.69 3.72
N GLN A 856 4.25 45.76 3.58
CA GLN A 856 3.09 45.66 4.47
C GLN A 856 3.46 45.01 5.80
N LEU A 857 4.39 44.07 5.77
CA LEU A 857 4.87 43.38 6.95
C LEU A 857 6.29 42.85 6.70
N ALA A 858 7.15 42.89 7.71
CA ALA A 858 8.49 42.34 7.64
C ALA A 858 8.90 41.73 8.98
N TYR A 859 9.40 40.50 8.95
CA TYR A 859 9.77 39.75 10.16
C TYR A 859 10.98 38.85 9.89
N PRO A 860 11.79 38.56 10.91
CA PRO A 860 12.94 37.68 10.75
C PRO A 860 12.49 36.25 10.46
N SER A 861 13.14 35.58 9.51
CA SER A 861 12.99 34.14 9.33
C SER A 861 13.99 33.37 10.20
N GLY A 862 13.66 32.13 10.55
CA GLY A 862 14.48 31.28 11.41
C GLY A 862 15.87 30.90 10.84
N ASP A 863 16.15 31.26 9.58
CA ASP A 863 17.46 31.14 8.93
C ASP A 863 18.29 32.44 8.98
N GLY A 864 17.82 33.47 9.69
CA GLY A 864 18.47 34.78 9.81
C GLY A 864 18.22 35.73 8.63
N GLY A 865 17.28 35.40 7.74
CA GLY A 865 16.79 36.29 6.68
C GLY A 865 15.66 37.23 7.13
N LEU A 866 15.19 38.09 6.22
CA LEU A 866 14.01 38.94 6.44
C LEU A 866 12.93 38.54 5.44
N ARG A 867 11.79 38.07 5.94
CA ARG A 867 10.60 37.84 5.13
C ARG A 867 9.78 39.11 5.06
N MET A 868 9.40 39.49 3.86
CA MET A 868 8.72 40.74 3.56
C MET A 868 7.51 40.49 2.68
N TRP A 869 6.40 41.17 2.98
CA TRP A 869 5.23 41.20 2.11
C TRP A 869 5.20 42.50 1.35
N LEU A 870 5.20 42.38 0.02
CA LEU A 870 5.34 43.48 -0.90
C LEU A 870 4.03 43.70 -1.66
N VAL A 871 3.58 44.95 -1.71
CA VAL A 871 2.49 45.40 -2.56
C VAL A 871 3.08 46.35 -3.59
N ASN A 872 2.89 46.04 -4.87
CA ASN A 872 3.40 46.88 -5.95
C ASN A 872 2.74 48.26 -5.83
N VAL A 873 3.54 49.33 -5.87
CA VAL A 873 3.03 50.70 -5.76
C VAL A 873 2.49 51.20 -7.11
N GLU A 874 2.87 50.54 -8.20
CA GLU A 874 2.57 50.99 -9.57
C GLU A 874 1.40 50.24 -10.22
N ASN A 875 0.79 49.24 -9.55
CA ASN A 875 -0.36 48.47 -10.04
C ASN A 875 -1.51 48.40 -9.04
#